data_AF-A0A482VZ00-F1
#
_entry.id   AF-A0A482VZ00-F1
#
_cell.length_a   1.000
_cell.length_b   1.000
_cell.length_c   1.000
_cell.angle_alpha   90.00
_cell.angle_beta   90.00
_cell.angle_gamma   90.00
#
_symmetry.space_group_name_H-M   'P 1'
#
loop_
_entity.id
_entity.type
_entity.pdbx_description
1 polymer ?
#
loop_
_entity_poly.entity_id
_entity_poly.type
_entity_poly.pdbx_seq_one_letter_code
_entity_poly.pdbx_strand_id
1 'polypeptide(L)'
;MFVVLFLALLTNSGFCQDDEGPYRGKHLGKLNSYHHQVSGDVYAVDDYTLLLTSFSYDGNGADTFFWAGAANRPGPQGFIVPDEYGKTNVLARYFNRDFTLTLPDNKKITDIKWFAIYDLLSQNTFGDIYIPEEFEPPTVQRIPQLAGKSHGVSSTDIEIIDAKRIKLNEFSYDGGSKKAHFWVGVGPQPASKGYKVPDEYGYVDPIRAYKTETITLELPGDLTIFNIDWFSIFDLETKENLGSIIVPDGLNVPPSLVKVIPHKDHLPNCLQLHKDFQVSWEIFGPQITFQMAGQIDENSYMSFGISGSTERSQMVGSDVTVAYMGGSSGFTTDYNITALTPCVKVLGQYKGVCKDELVGGQDSNQIHTAVRENGISIITYRRNLISPDHGDKEYPTEGSIYVVWAIGRLDKNKEPTFHDFYPKTNISVELNPKEPFSNCFSFTRSDTQLREPWNKGQIYDKTIRIFKAYLGPSGGKRGYQGTTGQTSTSLAWYINGYLAPELWLRRGLTYAFRVYGGNNPHSAEFYHPLIITDEPHGGFDRLSDEAQSKIRVLAGVEYSRRGRPRPTAAGALCLAQHRNVNDRRLDDDFPSFKKFNRSLEYSCEDGDPGILEFTPNTSWPDIVYYNSFTQANMGWKIHVIDSFSWRSQGTTLKINYFIIIPI
;
A
#
# COMPACT_ATOMS: atom_id res chain seq x y z
N MET A 1 59.24 -12.17 48.04
CA MET A 1 58.57 -13.09 47.10
C MET A 1 57.07 -13.03 47.40
N PHE A 2 56.35 -12.12 46.73
CA PHE A 2 54.90 -11.94 46.89
C PHE A 2 54.23 -12.55 45.67
N VAL A 3 53.42 -13.58 45.87
CA VAL A 3 52.59 -14.19 44.82
C VAL A 3 51.23 -13.50 44.88
N VAL A 4 50.92 -12.70 43.87
CA VAL A 4 49.60 -12.10 43.67
C VAL A 4 48.78 -13.07 42.82
N LEU A 5 47.70 -13.58 43.42
CA LEU A 5 46.73 -14.45 42.75
C LEU A 5 45.76 -13.57 41.95
N PHE A 6 45.80 -13.65 40.62
CA PHE A 6 44.79 -13.04 39.75
C PHE A 6 43.54 -13.93 39.74
N LEU A 7 42.45 -13.48 40.37
CA LEU A 7 41.11 -14.01 40.14
C LEU A 7 40.58 -13.43 38.82
N ALA A 8 40.46 -14.26 37.79
CA ALA A 8 39.72 -13.93 36.59
C ALA A 8 38.22 -14.02 36.87
N LEU A 9 37.56 -12.87 37.02
CA LEU A 9 36.11 -12.72 36.95
C LEU A 9 35.69 -12.94 35.49
N LEU A 10 35.13 -14.11 35.20
CA LEU A 10 34.39 -14.36 33.96
C LEU A 10 33.08 -13.57 34.05
N THR A 11 33.04 -12.44 33.36
CA THR A 11 31.80 -11.74 33.06
C THR A 11 31.08 -12.54 31.97
N ASN A 12 29.85 -12.96 32.25
CA ASN A 12 28.94 -13.52 31.26
C ASN A 12 28.55 -12.38 30.29
N SER A 13 29.35 -12.20 29.26
CA SER A 13 28.98 -11.41 28.09
C SER A 13 27.79 -12.08 27.41
N GLY A 14 26.70 -11.33 27.23
CA GLY A 14 25.52 -11.76 26.49
C GLY A 14 25.93 -12.35 25.14
N PHE A 15 25.38 -13.52 24.83
CA PHE A 15 25.59 -14.17 23.55
C PHE A 15 25.07 -13.26 22.44
N CYS A 16 26.01 -12.73 21.65
CA CYS A 16 25.74 -12.18 20.34
C CYS A 16 25.37 -13.35 19.42
N GLN A 17 24.25 -13.22 18.71
CA GLN A 17 23.79 -14.15 17.69
C GLN A 17 24.88 -14.28 16.60
N ASP A 18 25.10 -15.49 16.05
CA ASP A 18 25.94 -15.70 14.87
C ASP A 18 25.51 -14.72 13.75
N ASP A 19 26.51 -14.03 13.16
CA ASP A 19 26.42 -12.86 12.25
C ASP A 19 25.70 -13.09 10.89
N GLU A 20 24.99 -14.20 10.69
CA GLU A 20 24.29 -14.50 9.43
C GLU A 20 22.80 -14.79 9.64
N GLY A 21 21.99 -13.73 9.69
CA GLY A 21 20.54 -13.82 9.50
C GLY A 21 19.71 -12.75 10.22
N PRO A 22 18.41 -12.64 9.92
CA PRO A 22 17.51 -11.74 10.64
C PRO A 22 17.41 -12.17 12.12
N TYR A 23 17.14 -11.21 13.00
CA TYR A 23 16.87 -11.49 14.42
C TYR A 23 15.66 -12.43 14.57
N ARG A 24 15.83 -13.54 15.30
CA ARG A 24 14.87 -14.66 15.39
C ARG A 24 14.17 -14.76 16.75
N GLY A 25 14.39 -13.78 17.63
CA GLY A 25 13.99 -13.85 19.03
C GLY A 25 15.15 -14.31 19.92
N LYS A 26 14.85 -14.63 21.17
CA LYS A 26 15.86 -14.98 22.17
C LYS A 26 16.23 -16.47 22.05
N HIS A 27 17.50 -16.76 21.78
CA HIS A 27 17.98 -18.14 21.67
C HIS A 27 17.86 -18.84 23.02
N LEU A 28 17.17 -19.99 23.03
CA LEU A 28 17.08 -20.86 24.21
C LEU A 28 18.24 -21.87 24.23
N GLY A 29 18.67 -22.31 23.04
CA GLY A 29 19.78 -23.24 22.87
C GLY A 29 19.52 -24.28 21.79
N LYS A 30 20.45 -25.23 21.68
CA LYS A 30 20.36 -26.36 20.76
C LYS A 30 19.68 -27.55 21.45
N LEU A 31 18.84 -28.27 20.72
CA LEU A 31 18.24 -29.52 21.21
C LEU A 31 19.34 -30.54 21.55
N ASN A 32 19.29 -31.08 22.76
CA ASN A 32 20.08 -32.24 23.11
C ASN A 32 19.55 -33.44 22.32
N SER A 33 20.43 -34.15 21.62
CA SER A 33 20.06 -35.30 20.80
C SER A 33 20.37 -36.59 21.52
N TYR A 34 19.39 -37.49 21.63
CA TYR A 34 19.57 -38.81 22.25
C TYR A 34 19.30 -39.94 21.26
N HIS A 35 18.21 -39.83 20.49
CA HIS A 35 17.80 -40.85 19.51
C HIS A 35 17.12 -40.19 18.30
N HIS A 36 16.86 -40.99 17.27
CA HIS A 36 16.04 -40.59 16.11
C HIS A 36 16.51 -39.35 15.34
N GLN A 37 17.82 -39.06 15.40
CA GLN A 37 18.46 -37.95 14.70
C GLN A 37 17.80 -36.59 15.00
N VAL A 38 17.26 -36.41 16.21
CA VAL A 38 16.69 -35.14 16.65
C VAL A 38 17.80 -34.09 16.68
N SER A 39 17.63 -32.99 15.96
CA SER A 39 18.54 -31.85 15.99
C SER A 39 17.80 -30.57 15.64
N GLY A 40 18.41 -29.43 15.94
CA GLY A 40 17.86 -28.10 15.66
C GLY A 40 18.13 -27.13 16.81
N ASP A 41 17.94 -25.86 16.53
CA ASP A 41 18.02 -24.77 17.50
C ASP A 41 16.62 -24.30 17.88
N VAL A 42 16.45 -23.86 19.12
CA VAL A 42 15.18 -23.38 19.65
C VAL A 42 15.35 -21.93 20.09
N TYR A 43 14.42 -21.09 19.66
CA TYR A 43 14.32 -19.68 20.03
C TYR A 43 12.94 -19.42 20.63
N ALA A 44 12.84 -18.48 21.56
CA ALA A 44 11.57 -17.90 21.96
C ALA A 44 11.30 -16.66 21.09
N VAL A 45 10.16 -16.66 20.41
CA VAL A 45 9.68 -15.54 19.58
C VAL A 45 8.94 -14.52 20.45
N ASP A 46 8.07 -15.00 21.33
CA ASP A 46 7.29 -14.21 22.28
C ASP A 46 6.98 -15.04 23.55
N ASP A 47 6.03 -14.59 24.37
CA ASP A 47 5.56 -15.30 25.57
C ASP A 47 5.08 -16.74 25.33
N TYR A 48 4.62 -17.08 24.12
CA TYR A 48 3.85 -18.30 23.81
C TYR A 48 4.46 -19.15 22.69
N THR A 49 5.36 -18.57 21.90
CA THR A 49 5.78 -19.13 20.62
C THR A 49 7.26 -19.49 20.62
N LEU A 50 7.55 -20.75 20.32
CA LEU A 50 8.89 -21.26 20.06
C LEU A 50 9.14 -21.27 18.55
N LEU A 51 10.34 -20.89 18.11
CA LEU A 51 10.82 -21.08 16.75
C LEU A 51 11.88 -22.17 16.78
N LEU A 52 11.66 -23.23 16.01
CA LEU A 52 12.65 -24.27 15.76
C LEU A 52 13.31 -23.98 14.41
N THR A 53 14.64 -24.04 14.37
CA THR A 53 15.41 -23.86 13.13
C THR A 53 16.33 -25.04 12.85
N SER A 54 16.50 -25.37 11.58
CA SER A 54 17.27 -26.53 11.11
C SER A 54 16.80 -27.83 11.75
N PHE A 55 15.49 -27.93 12.09
CA PHE A 55 14.96 -29.07 12.82
C PHE A 55 14.92 -30.33 11.97
N SER A 56 15.44 -31.43 12.51
CA SER A 56 15.41 -32.74 11.88
C SER A 56 14.97 -33.82 12.87
N TYR A 57 14.20 -34.79 12.39
CA TYR A 57 13.74 -35.96 13.13
C TYR A 57 13.44 -37.08 12.13
N ASP A 58 13.92 -38.30 12.37
CA ASP A 58 13.88 -39.39 11.39
C ASP A 58 12.48 -39.96 11.09
N GLY A 59 11.49 -39.70 11.97
CA GLY A 59 10.11 -40.16 11.81
C GLY A 59 9.85 -41.62 12.24
N ASN A 60 10.81 -42.29 12.87
CA ASN A 60 10.71 -43.73 13.19
C ASN A 60 10.14 -44.03 14.58
N GLY A 61 9.74 -43.02 15.36
CA GLY A 61 9.07 -43.22 16.64
C GLY A 61 7.60 -43.59 16.46
N ALA A 62 7.06 -44.39 17.39
CA ALA A 62 5.74 -44.99 17.23
C ALA A 62 4.61 -44.05 17.67
N ASP A 63 4.85 -43.21 18.68
CA ASP A 63 3.88 -42.32 19.30
C ASP A 63 4.56 -41.03 19.79
N THR A 64 5.31 -40.39 18.87
CA THR A 64 6.15 -39.22 19.13
C THR A 64 5.40 -37.90 18.96
N PHE A 65 5.57 -36.98 19.90
CA PHE A 65 4.97 -35.64 19.88
C PHE A 65 6.00 -34.56 20.22
N PHE A 66 5.68 -33.32 19.83
CA PHE A 66 6.23 -32.16 20.53
C PHE A 66 5.59 -32.11 21.91
N TRP A 67 6.41 -32.06 22.95
CA TRP A 67 6.00 -32.29 24.32
C TRP A 67 6.64 -31.25 25.23
N ALA A 68 5.90 -30.74 26.21
CA ALA A 68 6.42 -29.79 27.17
C ALA A 68 5.86 -30.03 28.57
N GLY A 69 6.57 -29.57 29.60
CA GLY A 69 6.12 -29.76 30.97
C GLY A 69 6.84 -28.89 31.98
N ALA A 70 6.22 -28.77 33.16
CA ALA A 70 6.72 -27.98 34.28
C ALA A 70 7.54 -28.80 35.30
N ALA A 71 7.61 -30.13 35.11
CA ALA A 71 8.42 -31.01 35.96
C ALA A 71 9.91 -30.73 35.78
N ASN A 72 10.75 -31.14 36.74
CA ASN A 72 12.19 -30.90 36.68
C ASN A 72 12.92 -31.67 35.57
N ARG A 73 12.29 -32.67 34.95
CA ARG A 73 12.84 -33.46 33.84
C ARG A 73 11.73 -33.86 32.87
N PRO A 74 12.02 -34.04 31.57
CA PRO A 74 11.12 -34.64 30.61
C PRO A 74 10.60 -36.00 31.10
N GLY A 75 9.30 -36.21 30.94
CA GLY A 75 8.63 -37.43 31.36
C GLY A 75 7.14 -37.43 31.00
N PRO A 76 6.38 -38.43 31.46
CA PRO A 76 4.98 -38.61 31.06
C PRO A 76 4.06 -37.52 31.60
N GLN A 77 4.51 -36.74 32.60
CA GLN A 77 3.76 -35.59 33.15
C GLN A 77 4.04 -34.30 32.36
N GLY A 78 3.66 -34.30 31.08
CA GLY A 78 3.69 -33.13 30.21
C GLY A 78 2.39 -32.97 29.42
N PHE A 79 2.42 -32.15 28.38
CA PHE A 79 1.32 -31.94 27.45
C PHE A 79 1.83 -31.84 26.01
N ILE A 80 0.95 -32.17 25.06
CA ILE A 80 1.24 -32.07 23.62
C ILE A 80 1.29 -30.60 23.22
N VAL A 81 2.36 -30.20 22.55
CA VAL A 81 2.43 -28.93 21.81
C VAL A 81 1.97 -29.22 20.38
N PRO A 82 0.94 -28.52 19.87
CA PRO A 82 0.50 -28.70 18.48
C PRO A 82 1.63 -28.39 17.48
N ASP A 83 1.64 -29.09 16.35
CA ASP A 83 2.58 -28.86 15.23
C ASP A 83 2.38 -27.50 14.54
N GLU A 84 3.16 -27.21 13.49
CA GLU A 84 3.09 -25.94 12.76
C GLU A 84 1.75 -25.67 12.06
N TYR A 85 0.87 -26.67 11.99
CA TYR A 85 -0.50 -26.59 11.45
C TYR A 85 -1.57 -26.62 12.55
N GLY A 86 -1.17 -26.57 13.82
CA GLY A 86 -2.08 -26.64 14.96
C GLY A 86 -2.66 -28.03 15.21
N LYS A 87 -2.01 -29.10 14.72
CA LYS A 87 -2.47 -30.49 14.89
C LYS A 87 -1.67 -31.18 15.99
N THR A 88 -2.33 -32.12 16.67
CA THR A 88 -1.75 -32.91 17.77
C THR A 88 -1.58 -34.38 17.35
N ASN A 89 -1.18 -34.61 16.10
CA ASN A 89 -0.95 -35.96 15.57
C ASN A 89 0.47 -36.43 15.89
N VAL A 90 0.70 -37.75 15.77
CA VAL A 90 2.05 -38.32 15.84
C VAL A 90 2.95 -37.65 14.80
N LEU A 91 4.15 -37.24 15.20
CA LEU A 91 5.09 -36.52 14.36
C LEU A 91 5.56 -37.39 13.18
N ALA A 92 5.47 -36.81 11.99
CA ALA A 92 6.12 -37.33 10.80
C ALA A 92 7.61 -36.96 10.79
N ARG A 93 8.31 -37.41 9.76
CA ARG A 93 9.72 -37.05 9.53
C ARG A 93 9.86 -35.55 9.24
N TYR A 94 10.83 -34.92 9.90
CA TYR A 94 11.28 -33.55 9.61
C TYR A 94 12.71 -33.58 9.05
N PHE A 95 13.00 -32.73 8.05
CA PHE A 95 14.33 -32.62 7.46
C PHE A 95 14.71 -31.15 7.25
N ASN A 96 15.61 -30.66 8.10
CA ASN A 96 16.13 -29.28 8.07
C ASN A 96 15.03 -28.23 7.88
N ARG A 97 14.01 -28.27 8.76
CA ARG A 97 12.82 -27.41 8.68
C ARG A 97 12.90 -26.28 9.71
N ASP A 98 12.41 -25.12 9.31
CA ASP A 98 12.21 -23.96 10.18
C ASP A 98 10.70 -23.73 10.34
N PHE A 99 10.20 -23.70 11.58
CA PHE A 99 8.78 -23.50 11.87
C PHE A 99 8.56 -23.04 13.31
N THR A 100 7.41 -22.44 13.55
CA THR A 100 6.99 -21.99 14.88
C THR A 100 5.99 -22.94 15.50
N LEU A 101 6.08 -23.13 16.81
CA LEU A 101 5.13 -23.85 17.63
C LEU A 101 4.57 -22.90 18.69
N THR A 102 3.25 -22.81 18.78
CA THR A 102 2.58 -22.03 19.83
C THR A 102 2.09 -22.95 20.92
N LEU A 103 2.42 -22.63 22.17
CA LEU A 103 1.97 -23.41 23.32
C LEU A 103 0.43 -23.37 23.43
N PRO A 104 -0.24 -24.51 23.68
CA PRO A 104 -1.69 -24.58 23.76
C PRO A 104 -2.24 -23.90 25.02
N ASP A 105 -3.56 -23.67 25.02
CA ASP A 105 -4.31 -23.17 26.19
C ASP A 105 -3.75 -21.87 26.81
N ASN A 106 -3.12 -21.01 26.00
CA ASN A 106 -2.44 -19.78 26.43
C ASN A 106 -1.36 -20.01 27.51
N LYS A 107 -0.74 -21.19 27.54
CA LYS A 107 0.43 -21.46 28.39
C LYS A 107 1.62 -20.66 27.92
N LYS A 108 2.38 -20.09 28.85
CA LYS A 108 3.59 -19.34 28.55
C LYS A 108 4.81 -20.25 28.50
N ILE A 109 5.85 -19.81 27.80
CA ILE A 109 7.17 -20.45 27.81
C ILE A 109 7.74 -20.48 29.24
N THR A 110 7.42 -19.47 30.05
CA THR A 110 7.80 -19.42 31.47
C THR A 110 7.03 -20.42 32.35
N ASP A 111 5.94 -21.02 31.86
CA ASP A 111 5.21 -22.06 32.58
C ASP A 111 5.82 -23.46 32.40
N ILE A 112 6.76 -23.62 31.46
CA ILE A 112 7.43 -24.89 31.17
C ILE A 112 8.90 -24.85 31.60
N LYS A 113 9.40 -25.96 32.12
CA LYS A 113 10.82 -26.13 32.46
C LYS A 113 11.62 -26.78 31.35
N TRP A 114 10.94 -27.48 30.44
CA TRP A 114 11.58 -28.14 29.30
C TRP A 114 10.59 -28.28 28.14
N PHE A 115 11.17 -28.35 26.94
CA PHE A 115 10.53 -28.73 25.70
C PHE A 115 11.26 -29.94 25.13
N ALA A 116 10.53 -30.91 24.59
CA ALA A 116 11.08 -32.19 24.17
C ALA A 116 10.36 -32.79 22.96
N ILE A 117 11.09 -33.64 22.25
CA ILE A 117 10.55 -34.59 21.28
C ILE A 117 10.43 -35.90 22.07
N TYR A 118 9.20 -36.31 22.38
CA TYR A 118 8.92 -37.36 23.35
C TYR A 118 7.99 -38.41 22.76
N ASP A 119 8.35 -39.69 22.94
CA ASP A 119 7.53 -40.83 22.53
C ASP A 119 6.77 -41.38 23.74
N LEU A 120 5.44 -41.26 23.71
CA LEU A 120 4.57 -41.61 24.84
C LEU A 120 4.50 -43.13 25.07
N LEU A 121 4.64 -43.92 24.00
CA LEU A 121 4.56 -45.39 24.07
C LEU A 121 5.77 -45.98 24.79
N SER A 122 6.98 -45.56 24.41
CA SER A 122 8.24 -46.01 25.01
C SER A 122 8.68 -45.20 26.22
N GLN A 123 7.99 -44.08 26.51
CA GLN A 123 8.31 -43.12 27.56
C GLN A 123 9.73 -42.55 27.47
N ASN A 124 10.26 -42.43 26.24
CA ASN A 124 11.62 -41.97 25.98
C ASN A 124 11.65 -40.56 25.39
N THR A 125 12.63 -39.79 25.83
CA THR A 125 12.98 -38.49 25.26
C THR A 125 13.96 -38.69 24.12
N PHE A 126 13.59 -38.29 22.91
CA PHE A 126 14.48 -38.37 21.73
C PHE A 126 15.37 -37.14 21.60
N GLY A 127 14.87 -36.00 22.05
CA GLY A 127 15.68 -34.82 22.32
C GLY A 127 14.94 -33.82 23.18
N ASP A 128 15.68 -32.97 23.90
CA ASP A 128 15.11 -31.97 24.81
C ASP A 128 15.91 -30.67 24.84
N ILE A 129 15.30 -29.67 25.47
CA ILE A 129 15.94 -28.44 25.91
C ILE A 129 15.27 -27.99 27.21
N TYR A 130 16.07 -27.43 28.12
CA TYR A 130 15.58 -26.85 29.37
C TYR A 130 15.41 -25.34 29.21
N ILE A 131 14.33 -24.80 29.74
CA ILE A 131 14.10 -23.36 29.82
C ILE A 131 14.79 -22.84 31.08
N PRO A 132 15.64 -21.80 30.98
CA PRO A 132 16.28 -21.20 32.16
C PRO A 132 15.25 -20.68 33.18
N GLU A 133 15.51 -20.81 34.49
CA GLU A 133 14.56 -20.39 35.53
C GLU A 133 14.28 -18.88 35.52
N GLU A 134 15.25 -18.06 35.12
CA GLU A 134 15.14 -16.59 34.99
C GLU A 134 14.93 -16.17 33.51
N PHE A 135 14.29 -17.03 32.72
CA PHE A 135 14.06 -16.73 31.31
C PHE A 135 12.97 -15.66 31.13
N GLU A 136 13.38 -14.50 30.60
CA GLU A 136 12.45 -13.49 30.11
C GLU A 136 12.20 -13.66 28.61
N PRO A 137 10.97 -14.02 28.18
CA PRO A 137 10.62 -14.07 26.76
C PRO A 137 10.61 -12.68 26.13
N PRO A 138 10.86 -12.55 24.81
CA PRO A 138 10.74 -11.27 24.13
C PRO A 138 9.30 -10.75 24.18
N THR A 139 9.14 -9.46 24.50
CA THR A 139 7.83 -8.81 24.64
C THR A 139 7.87 -7.36 24.17
N VAL A 140 6.71 -6.77 23.88
CA VAL A 140 6.62 -5.35 23.50
C VAL A 140 7.19 -4.51 24.63
N GLN A 141 8.20 -3.69 24.33
CA GLN A 141 8.88 -2.86 25.31
C GLN A 141 8.32 -1.44 25.30
N ARG A 142 8.13 -0.85 26.48
CA ARG A 142 7.67 0.54 26.64
C ARG A 142 8.83 1.44 27.01
N ILE A 143 9.02 2.50 26.22
CA ILE A 143 10.05 3.52 26.42
C ILE A 143 9.37 4.82 26.90
N PRO A 144 10.06 5.66 27.70
CA PRO A 144 9.53 6.94 28.16
C PRO A 144 8.98 7.82 27.06
N GLN A 145 8.09 8.72 27.46
CA GLN A 145 7.43 9.69 26.58
C GLN A 145 8.42 10.49 25.73
N LEU A 146 8.04 10.76 24.49
CA LEU A 146 8.74 11.71 23.64
C LEU A 146 8.17 13.10 23.92
N ALA A 147 8.97 13.94 24.56
CA ALA A 147 8.65 15.34 24.81
C ALA A 147 9.63 16.21 24.03
N GLY A 148 9.11 16.89 23.01
CA GLY A 148 9.87 17.85 22.22
C GLY A 148 10.08 19.18 22.93
N LYS A 149 11.05 19.95 22.43
CA LYS A 149 11.37 21.29 22.94
C LYS A 149 10.62 22.38 22.17
N SER A 150 10.22 22.10 20.94
CA SER A 150 9.60 23.03 20.01
C SER A 150 8.56 22.30 19.14
N HIS A 151 7.77 23.08 18.41
CA HIS A 151 6.81 22.58 17.41
C HIS A 151 5.73 21.61 17.91
N GLY A 152 5.39 21.67 19.20
CA GLY A 152 4.34 20.84 19.80
C GLY A 152 4.60 19.33 19.74
N VAL A 153 5.85 18.92 19.49
CA VAL A 153 6.25 17.51 19.38
C VAL A 153 6.01 16.81 20.72
N SER A 154 5.08 15.87 20.75
CA SER A 154 4.77 15.10 21.97
C SER A 154 4.17 13.74 21.63
N SER A 155 4.42 12.74 22.50
CA SER A 155 3.81 11.41 22.48
C SER A 155 3.67 10.94 23.93
N THR A 156 2.66 10.14 24.25
CA THR A 156 2.44 9.62 25.61
C THR A 156 3.43 8.51 25.97
N ASP A 157 3.17 7.27 25.58
CA ASP A 157 4.16 6.18 25.65
C ASP A 157 4.59 5.76 24.25
N ILE A 158 5.81 5.25 24.16
CA ILE A 158 6.36 4.68 22.93
C ILE A 158 6.51 3.18 23.13
N GLU A 159 5.90 2.41 22.22
CA GLU A 159 5.94 0.96 22.23
C GLU A 159 6.90 0.48 21.13
N ILE A 160 7.99 -0.19 21.50
CA ILE A 160 8.81 -0.96 20.57
C ILE A 160 8.13 -2.32 20.39
N ILE A 161 7.41 -2.46 19.28
CA ILE A 161 6.56 -3.63 19.01
C ILE A 161 7.42 -4.86 18.74
N ASP A 162 8.44 -4.69 17.91
CA ASP A 162 9.38 -5.73 17.50
C ASP A 162 10.69 -5.10 17.03
N ALA A 163 11.60 -5.93 16.53
CA ALA A 163 12.92 -5.50 16.07
C ALA A 163 12.92 -4.42 14.96
N LYS A 164 11.81 -4.14 14.26
CA LYS A 164 11.75 -3.11 13.20
C LYS A 164 10.63 -2.08 13.35
N ARG A 165 9.72 -2.22 14.33
CA ARG A 165 8.53 -1.36 14.44
C ARG A 165 8.48 -0.57 15.74
N ILE A 166 8.30 0.74 15.61
CA ILE A 166 8.14 1.70 16.70
C ILE A 166 6.74 2.29 16.62
N LYS A 167 5.98 2.26 17.71
CA LYS A 167 4.64 2.83 17.79
C LYS A 167 4.61 4.02 18.73
N LEU A 168 4.09 5.13 18.23
CA LEU A 168 3.94 6.39 18.95
C LEU A 168 2.46 6.55 19.32
N ASN A 169 2.14 6.57 20.61
CA ASN A 169 0.76 6.76 21.08
C ASN A 169 0.44 8.24 21.29
N GLU A 170 -0.73 8.67 20.78
CA GLU A 170 -1.21 10.06 20.86
C GLU A 170 -0.19 11.10 20.37
N PHE A 171 0.55 10.78 19.32
CA PHE A 171 1.58 11.63 18.74
C PHE A 171 0.99 12.95 18.21
N SER A 172 1.66 14.05 18.54
CA SER A 172 1.30 15.40 18.10
C SER A 172 2.53 16.14 17.60
N TYR A 173 2.35 16.89 16.51
CA TYR A 173 3.35 17.78 15.91
C TYR A 173 2.62 18.86 15.10
N ASP A 174 2.99 20.12 15.29
CA ASP A 174 2.24 21.26 14.73
C ASP A 174 2.45 21.49 13.23
N GLY A 175 3.43 20.83 12.60
CA GLY A 175 3.75 21.02 11.18
C GLY A 175 4.51 22.32 10.87
N GLY A 176 5.02 23.02 11.89
CA GLY A 176 5.66 24.32 11.73
C GLY A 176 7.04 24.28 11.08
N SER A 177 7.75 23.15 11.15
CA SER A 177 9.01 22.94 10.43
C SER A 177 8.74 22.41 9.02
N LYS A 178 9.38 23.03 8.02
CA LYS A 178 9.23 22.69 6.60
C LYS A 178 9.98 21.42 6.17
N LYS A 179 10.96 20.98 6.96
CA LYS A 179 11.86 19.86 6.65
C LYS A 179 12.06 18.91 7.83
N ALA A 180 11.05 18.79 8.71
CA ALA A 180 11.01 17.79 9.77
C ALA A 180 10.83 16.38 9.21
N HIS A 181 11.61 15.41 9.68
CA HIS A 181 11.52 14.00 9.32
C HIS A 181 11.56 13.12 10.56
N PHE A 182 10.99 11.91 10.47
CA PHE A 182 11.37 10.85 11.38
C PHE A 182 12.80 10.40 11.07
N TRP A 183 13.66 10.42 12.08
CA TRP A 183 15.10 10.32 11.93
C TRP A 183 15.68 9.44 13.02
N VAL A 184 16.58 8.55 12.65
CA VAL A 184 17.25 7.63 13.58
C VAL A 184 18.75 7.63 13.35
N GLY A 185 19.51 7.26 14.37
CA GLY A 185 20.94 7.14 14.21
C GLY A 185 21.62 6.55 15.43
N VAL A 186 22.95 6.58 15.36
CA VAL A 186 23.87 6.02 16.34
C VAL A 186 24.60 7.18 17.01
N GLY A 187 24.98 7.01 18.26
CA GLY A 187 25.67 7.97 19.11
C GLY A 187 24.83 8.40 20.31
N PRO A 188 25.43 9.19 21.22
CA PRO A 188 24.79 9.54 22.48
C PRO A 188 23.63 10.54 22.35
N GLN A 189 23.51 11.25 21.22
CA GLN A 189 22.51 12.29 20.97
C GLN A 189 22.17 12.39 19.47
N PRO A 190 20.96 12.85 19.11
CA PRO A 190 20.56 13.11 17.72
C PRO A 190 21.50 14.05 16.98
N ALA A 191 21.84 13.67 15.75
CA ALA A 191 22.76 14.39 14.88
C ALA A 191 22.31 14.41 13.42
N SER A 192 22.92 15.27 12.61
CA SER A 192 22.62 15.38 11.18
C SER A 192 23.01 14.14 10.37
N LYS A 193 23.88 13.28 10.91
CA LYS A 193 24.19 11.96 10.32
C LYS A 193 23.24 10.94 10.93
N GLY A 194 22.45 10.30 10.08
CA GLY A 194 21.41 9.35 10.46
C GLY A 194 20.64 8.85 9.23
N TYR A 195 19.52 8.19 9.48
CA TYR A 195 18.68 7.57 8.45
C TYR A 195 17.26 8.12 8.54
N LYS A 196 16.64 8.38 7.37
CA LYS A 196 15.21 8.72 7.28
C LYS A 196 14.39 7.49 7.57
N VAL A 197 13.42 7.62 8.47
CA VAL A 197 12.38 6.60 8.66
C VAL A 197 11.15 7.03 7.86
N PRO A 198 10.60 6.17 6.98
CA PRO A 198 9.35 6.46 6.31
C PRO A 198 8.21 6.71 7.31
N ASP A 199 7.25 7.56 6.94
CA ASP A 199 6.02 7.74 7.72
C ASP A 199 5.12 6.48 7.68
N GLU A 200 3.97 6.53 8.36
CA GLU A 200 3.02 5.42 8.44
C GLU A 200 2.42 4.99 7.09
N TYR A 201 2.55 5.83 6.05
CA TYR A 201 2.12 5.52 4.69
C TYR A 201 3.30 5.12 3.78
N GLY A 202 4.54 5.28 4.26
CA GLY A 202 5.77 4.95 3.54
C GLY A 202 6.47 6.13 2.87
N TYR A 203 6.05 7.36 3.10
CA TYR A 203 6.71 8.53 2.54
C TYR A 203 7.99 8.87 3.28
N VAL A 204 9.03 9.24 2.53
CA VAL A 204 10.30 9.78 3.06
C VAL A 204 10.40 11.31 2.94
N ASP A 205 9.27 11.93 2.58
CA ASP A 205 9.04 13.37 2.53
C ASP A 205 9.03 13.97 3.96
N PRO A 206 9.15 15.30 4.09
CA PRO A 206 8.88 15.96 5.36
C PRO A 206 7.52 15.57 5.94
N ILE A 207 7.50 15.27 7.23
CA ILE A 207 6.31 14.76 7.90
C ILE A 207 5.22 15.84 8.00
N ARG A 208 3.96 15.41 7.87
CA ARG A 208 2.79 16.28 8.04
C ARG A 208 2.59 16.68 9.51
N ALA A 209 1.66 17.60 9.76
CA ALA A 209 1.14 17.81 11.11
C ALA A 209 0.38 16.57 11.61
N TYR A 210 0.51 16.28 12.90
CA TYR A 210 -0.20 15.20 13.58
C TYR A 210 -0.98 15.77 14.76
N LYS A 211 -2.21 15.29 14.96
CA LYS A 211 -3.07 15.74 16.06
C LYS A 211 -3.55 14.57 16.90
N THR A 212 -2.79 14.24 17.94
CA THR A 212 -3.09 13.15 18.90
C THR A 212 -3.40 11.84 18.18
N GLU A 213 -2.49 11.43 17.29
CA GLU A 213 -2.66 10.26 16.43
C GLU A 213 -1.76 9.12 16.90
N THR A 214 -2.28 7.89 16.89
CA THR A 214 -1.43 6.71 17.14
C THR A 214 -0.90 6.18 15.82
N ILE A 215 0.41 6.25 15.64
CA ILE A 215 1.09 5.83 14.40
C ILE A 215 2.11 4.73 14.69
N THR A 216 2.35 3.88 13.70
CA THR A 216 3.38 2.83 13.75
C THR A 216 4.34 3.05 12.60
N LEU A 217 5.62 3.19 12.91
CA LEU A 217 6.70 3.42 11.99
C LEU A 217 7.52 2.15 11.82
N GLU A 218 7.96 1.92 10.58
CA GLU A 218 8.80 0.77 10.21
C GLU A 218 10.20 1.28 9.87
N LEU A 219 11.22 0.73 10.52
CA LEU A 219 12.61 1.09 10.26
C LEU A 219 13.02 0.67 8.83
N PRO A 220 13.72 1.54 8.08
CA PRO A 220 14.02 1.34 6.66
C PRO A 220 15.02 0.20 6.43
N GLY A 221 14.87 -0.50 5.30
CA GLY A 221 15.84 -1.49 4.82
C GLY A 221 16.21 -2.54 5.86
N ASP A 222 17.50 -2.73 6.08
CA ASP A 222 18.05 -3.71 7.02
C ASP A 222 18.07 -3.21 8.48
N LEU A 223 17.76 -1.94 8.73
CA LEU A 223 17.91 -1.32 10.04
C LEU A 223 16.94 -1.91 11.06
N THR A 224 17.46 -2.30 12.22
CA THR A 224 16.66 -2.78 13.37
C THR A 224 16.81 -1.86 14.57
N ILE A 225 15.98 -2.07 15.58
CA ILE A 225 16.06 -1.32 16.85
C ILE A 225 17.43 -1.50 17.52
N PHE A 226 18.10 -2.63 17.26
CA PHE A 226 19.43 -2.95 17.78
C PHE A 226 20.56 -2.19 17.06
N ASN A 227 20.26 -1.49 15.97
CA ASN A 227 21.23 -0.73 15.19
C ASN A 227 21.11 0.78 15.40
N ILE A 228 20.27 1.23 16.32
CA ILE A 228 20.02 2.64 16.59
C ILE A 228 20.10 2.93 18.09
N ASP A 229 20.61 4.11 18.43
CA ASP A 229 20.74 4.57 19.81
C ASP A 229 19.67 5.63 20.16
N TRP A 230 19.08 6.25 19.13
CA TRP A 230 18.05 7.28 19.31
C TRP A 230 17.08 7.36 18.14
N PHE A 231 15.87 7.82 18.45
CA PHE A 231 14.82 8.19 17.50
C PHE A 231 14.45 9.66 17.72
N SER A 232 14.31 10.43 16.64
CA SER A 232 14.12 11.88 16.69
C SER A 232 13.19 12.37 15.59
N ILE A 233 12.46 13.44 15.90
CA ILE A 233 11.86 14.33 14.92
C ILE A 233 12.91 15.41 14.65
N PHE A 234 13.52 15.35 13.47
CA PHE A 234 14.70 16.14 13.15
C PHE A 234 14.45 17.02 11.91
N ASP A 235 14.79 18.30 12.02
CA ASP A 235 14.76 19.24 10.89
C ASP A 235 16.11 19.18 10.15
N LEU A 236 16.10 18.66 8.92
CA LEU A 236 17.32 18.50 8.13
C LEU A 236 17.84 19.82 7.53
N GLU A 237 17.01 20.86 7.45
CA GLU A 237 17.40 22.18 6.94
C GLU A 237 18.08 23.00 8.03
N THR A 238 17.44 23.13 9.20
CA THR A 238 18.02 23.87 10.34
C THR A 238 19.02 23.04 11.14
N LYS A 239 19.06 21.72 10.93
CA LYS A 239 19.84 20.73 11.69
C LYS A 239 19.47 20.70 13.17
N GLU A 240 18.20 20.91 13.47
CA GLU A 240 17.68 20.96 14.83
C GLU A 240 16.90 19.70 15.20
N ASN A 241 17.14 19.22 16.42
CA ASN A 241 16.33 18.17 17.04
C ASN A 241 15.08 18.81 17.69
N LEU A 242 13.90 18.53 17.14
CA LEU A 242 12.63 19.06 17.64
C LEU A 242 12.11 18.25 18.83
N GLY A 243 12.43 16.95 18.87
CA GLY A 243 12.15 16.04 19.97
C GLY A 243 12.76 14.66 19.71
N SER A 244 13.18 13.98 20.76
CA SER A 244 13.85 12.68 20.62
C SER A 244 13.72 11.81 21.85
N ILE A 245 13.93 10.52 21.65
CA ILE A 245 14.15 9.52 22.70
C ILE A 245 15.46 8.80 22.48
N ILE A 246 16.05 8.33 23.57
CA ILE A 246 17.16 7.37 23.54
C ILE A 246 16.56 5.97 23.57
N VAL A 247 17.02 5.12 22.67
CA VAL A 247 16.66 3.71 22.62
C VAL A 247 17.58 2.99 23.59
N PRO A 248 17.06 2.32 24.64
CA PRO A 248 17.89 1.60 25.59
C PRO A 248 18.64 0.44 24.92
N ASP A 249 19.86 0.17 25.40
CA ASP A 249 20.58 -1.02 25.01
C ASP A 249 19.91 -2.29 25.57
N GLY A 250 20.03 -3.41 24.85
CA GLY A 250 19.61 -4.72 25.35
C GLY A 250 18.10 -4.93 25.43
N LEU A 251 17.30 -4.21 24.63
CA LEU A 251 15.85 -4.42 24.55
C LEU A 251 15.52 -5.88 24.19
N ASN A 252 14.68 -6.53 24.98
CA ASN A 252 14.19 -7.88 24.72
C ASN A 252 12.82 -7.82 24.01
N VAL A 253 12.84 -7.57 22.70
CA VAL A 253 11.64 -7.40 21.86
C VAL A 253 11.45 -8.58 20.90
N PRO A 254 10.21 -8.88 20.46
CA PRO A 254 9.95 -9.94 19.49
C PRO A 254 10.70 -9.73 18.17
N PRO A 255 10.97 -10.82 17.41
CA PRO A 255 11.42 -10.69 16.03
C PRO A 255 10.33 -10.09 15.15
N SER A 256 10.75 -9.37 14.11
CA SER A 256 9.81 -8.70 13.20
C SER A 256 9.33 -9.66 12.11
N LEU A 257 8.03 -9.58 11.78
CA LEU A 257 7.45 -10.25 10.61
C LEU A 257 7.73 -9.50 9.30
N VAL A 258 8.31 -8.31 9.39
CA VAL A 258 8.72 -7.50 8.23
C VAL A 258 9.84 -8.24 7.50
N LYS A 259 9.58 -8.60 6.23
CA LYS A 259 10.58 -9.23 5.38
C LYS A 259 11.38 -8.18 4.64
N VAL A 260 12.70 -8.19 4.81
CA VAL A 260 13.59 -7.38 3.99
C VAL A 260 13.80 -8.07 2.65
N ILE A 261 13.69 -7.31 1.57
CA ILE A 261 13.95 -7.75 0.20
C ILE A 261 15.16 -6.94 -0.29
N PRO A 262 16.37 -7.54 -0.26
CA PRO A 262 17.57 -6.87 -0.74
C PRO A 262 17.41 -6.47 -2.20
N HIS A 263 17.75 -5.23 -2.50
CA HIS A 263 17.83 -4.72 -3.86
C HIS A 263 19.08 -3.85 -3.98
N LYS A 264 19.88 -4.12 -5.00
CA LYS A 264 21.14 -3.42 -5.23
C LYS A 264 21.06 -2.70 -6.57
N ASP A 265 21.06 -1.37 -6.51
CA ASP A 265 21.14 -0.54 -7.70
C ASP A 265 22.49 -0.71 -8.40
N HIS A 266 22.45 -0.74 -9.73
CA HIS A 266 23.65 -0.83 -10.57
C HIS A 266 24.14 0.55 -11.06
N LEU A 267 23.31 1.59 -10.91
CA LEU A 267 23.61 2.96 -11.33
C LEU A 267 24.20 3.76 -10.15
N PRO A 268 25.08 4.74 -10.41
CA PRO A 268 25.83 5.46 -9.38
C PRO A 268 24.96 6.37 -8.50
N ASN A 269 23.86 6.89 -9.03
CA ASN A 269 22.95 7.77 -8.30
C ASN A 269 21.65 7.05 -7.99
N CYS A 270 21.14 7.17 -6.76
CA CYS A 270 19.85 6.61 -6.37
C CYS A 270 19.10 7.50 -5.38
N LEU A 271 17.81 7.72 -5.66
CA LEU A 271 16.89 8.45 -4.81
C LEU A 271 15.72 7.57 -4.36
N GLN A 272 15.60 7.37 -3.05
CA GLN A 272 14.39 6.82 -2.45
C GLN A 272 13.28 7.87 -2.49
N LEU A 273 12.16 7.56 -3.17
CA LEU A 273 11.00 8.44 -3.29
C LEU A 273 9.86 8.03 -2.34
N HIS A 274 9.74 6.73 -2.09
CA HIS A 274 8.78 6.10 -1.18
C HIS A 274 9.39 4.80 -0.67
N LYS A 275 8.94 4.23 0.45
CA LYS A 275 9.42 2.90 0.91
C LYS A 275 9.29 1.80 -0.16
N ASP A 276 8.32 1.99 -1.06
CA ASP A 276 7.98 1.07 -2.16
C ASP A 276 8.45 1.58 -3.53
N PHE A 277 9.19 2.69 -3.61
CA PHE A 277 9.66 3.25 -4.88
C PHE A 277 10.99 3.98 -4.79
N GLN A 278 11.91 3.62 -5.67
CA GLN A 278 13.18 4.31 -5.86
C GLN A 278 13.52 4.46 -7.34
N VAL A 279 14.31 5.48 -7.62
CA VAL A 279 14.80 5.77 -8.96
C VAL A 279 16.31 5.97 -8.90
N SER A 280 17.03 5.21 -9.71
CA SER A 280 18.46 5.35 -9.90
C SER A 280 18.79 5.80 -11.33
N TRP A 281 19.89 6.55 -11.50
CA TRP A 281 20.23 7.13 -12.80
C TRP A 281 21.73 7.36 -13.02
N GLU A 282 22.09 7.47 -14.29
CA GLU A 282 23.43 7.83 -14.76
C GLU A 282 23.33 8.66 -16.05
N ILE A 283 24.15 9.70 -16.16
CA ILE A 283 24.37 10.41 -17.42
C ILE A 283 25.66 9.90 -18.04
N PHE A 284 25.57 9.42 -19.28
CA PHE A 284 26.73 9.00 -20.06
C PHE A 284 26.62 9.52 -21.50
N GLY A 285 27.55 10.41 -21.87
CA GLY A 285 27.52 11.08 -23.18
C GLY A 285 26.25 11.93 -23.35
N PRO A 286 25.53 11.84 -24.50
CA PRO A 286 24.31 12.60 -24.75
C PRO A 286 23.05 11.91 -24.20
N GLN A 287 23.19 10.88 -23.35
CA GLN A 287 22.08 10.06 -22.87
C GLN A 287 22.02 10.01 -21.35
N ILE A 288 20.81 9.84 -20.85
CA ILE A 288 20.54 9.51 -19.45
C ILE A 288 19.88 8.13 -19.39
N THR A 289 20.38 7.30 -18.49
CA THR A 289 19.80 5.99 -18.17
C THR A 289 19.12 6.08 -16.82
N PHE A 290 17.87 5.62 -16.76
CA PHE A 290 17.09 5.51 -15.54
C PHE A 290 16.82 4.03 -15.24
N GLN A 291 16.84 3.69 -13.96
CA GLN A 291 16.27 2.46 -13.44
C GLN A 291 15.20 2.83 -12.41
N MET A 292 13.98 2.40 -12.69
CA MET A 292 12.87 2.50 -11.76
C MET A 292 12.68 1.14 -11.09
N ALA A 293 12.74 1.11 -9.75
CA ALA A 293 12.49 -0.09 -8.96
C ALA A 293 11.32 0.18 -8.01
N GLY A 294 10.25 -0.61 -8.11
CA GLY A 294 9.05 -0.42 -7.32
C GLY A 294 8.40 -1.71 -6.87
N GLN A 295 7.97 -1.76 -5.61
CA GLN A 295 7.18 -2.85 -5.05
C GLN A 295 5.70 -2.64 -5.38
N ILE A 296 5.34 -2.95 -6.64
CA ILE A 296 4.02 -2.67 -7.22
C ILE A 296 3.35 -3.95 -7.76
N ASP A 297 2.01 -3.98 -7.79
CA ASP A 297 1.24 -5.08 -8.37
C ASP A 297 1.35 -5.15 -9.90
N GLU A 298 0.94 -6.28 -10.50
CA GLU A 298 1.05 -6.49 -11.96
C GLU A 298 0.21 -5.52 -12.81
N ASN A 299 -0.87 -4.97 -12.24
CA ASN A 299 -1.73 -3.99 -12.92
C ASN A 299 -1.45 -2.55 -12.44
N SER A 300 -0.27 -2.32 -11.86
CA SER A 300 0.15 -1.01 -11.41
C SER A 300 1.25 -0.44 -12.30
N TYR A 301 1.35 0.87 -12.31
CA TYR A 301 2.42 1.61 -12.97
C TYR A 301 3.22 2.38 -11.94
N MET A 302 4.45 2.70 -12.31
CA MET A 302 5.29 3.70 -11.68
C MET A 302 5.64 4.76 -12.72
N SER A 303 5.74 6.01 -12.30
CA SER A 303 6.08 7.11 -13.20
C SER A 303 7.07 8.06 -12.55
N PHE A 304 7.97 8.59 -13.35
CA PHE A 304 8.99 9.55 -12.94
C PHE A 304 9.30 10.50 -14.10
N GLY A 305 9.54 11.77 -13.80
CA GLY A 305 9.94 12.74 -14.82
C GLY A 305 10.15 14.16 -14.32
N ILE A 306 10.37 15.06 -15.26
CA ILE A 306 10.70 16.47 -14.99
C ILE A 306 9.41 17.24 -14.69
N SER A 307 9.45 18.04 -13.62
CA SER A 307 8.34 18.90 -13.21
C SER A 307 7.89 19.86 -14.32
N GLY A 308 6.59 20.16 -14.32
CA GLY A 308 6.02 21.23 -15.14
C GLY A 308 6.44 22.64 -14.73
N SER A 309 7.06 22.79 -13.56
CA SER A 309 7.59 24.06 -13.04
C SER A 309 9.07 23.94 -12.69
N THR A 310 9.82 25.00 -12.94
CA THR A 310 11.23 25.15 -12.54
C THR A 310 11.41 25.60 -11.09
N GLU A 311 10.32 25.96 -10.40
CA GLU A 311 10.35 26.51 -9.02
C GLU A 311 9.84 25.53 -7.96
N ARG A 312 9.09 24.50 -8.38
CA ARG A 312 8.46 23.51 -7.49
C ARG A 312 8.13 22.21 -8.24
N SER A 313 7.87 21.13 -7.50
CA SER A 313 7.31 19.91 -8.10
C SER A 313 5.85 20.14 -8.49
N GLN A 314 5.55 20.00 -9.78
CA GLN A 314 4.23 20.26 -10.36
C GLN A 314 3.93 19.26 -11.47
N MET A 315 2.81 18.56 -11.35
CA MET A 315 2.36 17.56 -12.33
C MET A 315 1.89 18.22 -13.64
N VAL A 316 1.07 19.28 -13.58
CA VAL A 316 0.63 19.95 -14.81
C VAL A 316 1.82 20.61 -15.50
N GLY A 317 2.02 20.27 -16.76
CA GLY A 317 3.13 20.69 -17.62
C GLY A 317 4.36 19.78 -17.53
N SER A 318 4.31 18.67 -16.77
CA SER A 318 5.44 17.74 -16.66
C SER A 318 5.58 16.84 -17.89
N ASP A 319 6.81 16.41 -18.14
CA ASP A 319 7.19 15.35 -19.09
C ASP A 319 7.60 14.15 -18.22
N VAL A 320 6.86 13.04 -18.34
CA VAL A 320 7.03 11.87 -17.47
C VAL A 320 7.07 10.58 -18.26
N THR A 321 7.94 9.67 -17.83
CA THR A 321 7.89 8.28 -18.28
C THR A 321 6.96 7.50 -17.37
N VAL A 322 6.01 6.78 -17.97
CA VAL A 322 5.16 5.80 -17.27
C VAL A 322 5.67 4.39 -17.59
N ALA A 323 6.02 3.63 -16.55
CA ALA A 323 6.55 2.30 -16.67
C ALA A 323 5.71 1.25 -15.92
N TYR A 324 5.57 0.07 -16.53
CA TYR A 324 4.84 -1.04 -15.94
C TYR A 324 5.27 -2.39 -16.54
N MET A 325 4.92 -3.47 -15.84
CA MET A 325 5.11 -4.84 -16.33
C MET A 325 3.81 -5.36 -16.97
N GLY A 326 3.89 -5.83 -18.22
CA GLY A 326 2.83 -6.59 -18.89
C GLY A 326 3.26 -8.04 -19.05
N GLY A 327 2.93 -8.88 -18.06
CA GLY A 327 3.46 -10.24 -17.98
C GLY A 327 4.97 -10.23 -17.77
N SER A 328 5.72 -10.86 -18.66
CA SER A 328 7.19 -10.88 -18.62
C SER A 328 7.84 -9.68 -19.31
N SER A 329 7.07 -8.83 -20.00
CA SER A 329 7.59 -7.69 -20.76
C SER A 329 7.41 -6.40 -19.97
N GLY A 330 8.43 -5.55 -19.93
CA GLY A 330 8.30 -4.19 -19.42
C GLY A 330 7.92 -3.22 -20.53
N PHE A 331 7.26 -2.14 -20.14
CA PHE A 331 6.91 -1.01 -21.00
C PHE A 331 7.37 0.27 -20.32
N THR A 332 7.91 1.20 -21.10
CA THR A 332 8.29 2.55 -20.69
C THR A 332 7.82 3.50 -21.77
N THR A 333 6.79 4.28 -21.48
CA THR A 333 6.15 5.15 -22.48
C THR A 333 6.20 6.59 -22.01
N ASP A 334 6.49 7.50 -22.93
CA ASP A 334 6.55 8.94 -22.67
C ASP A 334 5.16 9.58 -22.65
N TYR A 335 4.93 10.45 -21.66
CA TYR A 335 3.67 11.13 -21.43
C TYR A 335 3.86 12.63 -21.16
N ASN A 336 3.15 13.42 -21.96
CA ASN A 336 2.92 14.84 -21.75
C ASN A 336 1.66 15.07 -20.89
N ILE A 337 1.82 15.81 -19.79
CA ILE A 337 0.72 16.12 -18.87
C ILE A 337 0.29 17.57 -19.02
N THR A 338 -0.91 17.79 -19.57
CA THR A 338 -1.49 19.12 -19.78
C THR A 338 -2.65 19.47 -18.84
N ALA A 339 -3.26 18.46 -18.18
CA ALA A 339 -4.36 18.63 -17.24
C ALA A 339 -4.45 17.43 -16.26
N LEU A 340 -5.13 17.60 -15.11
CA LEU A 340 -5.26 16.59 -14.04
C LEU A 340 -6.38 15.56 -14.30
N THR A 341 -6.40 15.02 -15.51
CA THR A 341 -7.37 14.03 -15.99
C THR A 341 -6.67 12.99 -16.87
N PRO A 342 -7.18 11.74 -16.96
CA PRO A 342 -6.79 10.84 -18.04
C PRO A 342 -6.90 11.51 -19.42
N CYS A 343 -6.16 10.99 -20.42
CA CYS A 343 -6.17 11.55 -21.76
C CYS A 343 -7.59 11.60 -22.35
N VAL A 344 -8.06 12.80 -22.69
CA VAL A 344 -9.39 13.06 -23.27
C VAL A 344 -9.28 13.96 -24.48
N LYS A 345 -10.25 13.85 -25.39
CA LYS A 345 -10.32 14.67 -26.60
C LYS A 345 -11.16 15.91 -26.35
N VAL A 346 -10.52 17.06 -26.27
CA VAL A 346 -11.16 18.37 -26.13
C VAL A 346 -11.20 19.05 -27.49
N LEU A 347 -12.37 19.08 -28.12
CA LEU A 347 -12.61 19.73 -29.41
C LEU A 347 -11.63 19.33 -30.53
N GLY A 348 -11.21 18.06 -30.54
CA GLY A 348 -10.29 17.52 -31.54
C GLY A 348 -8.83 17.44 -31.09
N GLN A 349 -8.46 18.03 -29.96
CA GLN A 349 -7.12 18.00 -29.40
C GLN A 349 -7.08 17.10 -28.16
N TYR A 350 -6.00 16.33 -27.99
CA TYR A 350 -5.80 15.54 -26.78
C TYR A 350 -5.28 16.43 -25.63
N LYS A 351 -5.89 16.28 -24.46
CA LYS A 351 -5.51 16.96 -23.21
C LYS A 351 -5.60 16.00 -22.03
N GLY A 352 -4.88 16.30 -20.95
CA GLY A 352 -4.76 15.41 -19.79
C GLY A 352 -3.39 14.78 -19.70
N VAL A 353 -3.33 13.57 -19.15
CA VAL A 353 -2.16 12.68 -19.09
C VAL A 353 -2.14 11.84 -20.37
N CYS A 354 -1.48 12.33 -21.41
CA CYS A 354 -1.51 11.74 -22.74
C CYS A 354 -0.14 11.22 -23.16
N LYS A 355 -0.11 10.10 -23.89
CA LYS A 355 1.09 9.64 -24.59
C LYS A 355 1.53 10.68 -25.62
N ASP A 356 2.83 10.84 -25.82
CA ASP A 356 3.36 11.89 -26.70
C ASP A 356 2.89 11.74 -28.15
N GLU A 357 2.82 10.49 -28.64
CA GLU A 357 2.28 10.17 -29.96
C GLU A 357 0.86 10.73 -30.21
N LEU A 358 0.03 10.86 -29.16
CA LEU A 358 -1.33 11.39 -29.28
C LEU A 358 -1.35 12.92 -29.38
N VAL A 359 -0.33 13.61 -28.86
CA VAL A 359 -0.21 15.07 -28.90
C VAL A 359 0.72 15.56 -30.02
N GLY A 360 1.14 14.67 -30.91
CA GLY A 360 1.98 14.97 -32.07
C GLY A 360 3.49 14.84 -31.83
N GLY A 361 3.86 14.30 -30.67
CA GLY A 361 5.22 13.97 -30.26
C GLY A 361 5.66 12.56 -30.63
N GLN A 362 6.79 12.12 -30.07
CA GLN A 362 7.37 10.79 -30.26
C GLN A 362 7.77 10.17 -28.91
N ASP A 363 7.63 8.86 -28.76
CA ASP A 363 8.14 8.18 -27.56
C ASP A 363 9.68 8.18 -27.55
N SER A 364 10.27 8.97 -26.64
CA SER A 364 11.72 9.13 -26.53
C SER A 364 12.40 8.01 -25.72
N ASN A 365 11.63 7.12 -25.09
CA ASN A 365 12.15 6.11 -24.17
C ASN A 365 12.59 4.83 -24.90
N GLN A 366 13.80 4.38 -24.60
CA GLN A 366 14.33 3.09 -25.08
C GLN A 366 14.54 2.15 -23.91
N ILE A 367 13.69 1.13 -23.81
CA ILE A 367 13.81 0.11 -22.77
C ILE A 367 15.08 -0.73 -22.96
N HIS A 368 15.76 -1.02 -21.85
CA HIS A 368 16.95 -1.86 -21.81
C HIS A 368 16.67 -3.21 -21.16
N THR A 369 16.14 -3.20 -19.93
CA THR A 369 15.81 -4.41 -19.16
C THR A 369 14.53 -4.23 -18.39
N ALA A 370 13.75 -5.29 -18.24
CA ALA A 370 12.57 -5.32 -17.40
C ALA A 370 12.47 -6.68 -16.71
N VAL A 371 12.49 -6.67 -15.39
CA VAL A 371 12.51 -7.89 -14.58
C VAL A 371 11.60 -7.69 -13.39
N ARG A 372 10.88 -8.74 -12.99
CA ARG A 372 10.11 -8.78 -11.76
C ARG A 372 10.64 -9.90 -10.87
N GLU A 373 11.21 -9.54 -9.73
CA GLU A 373 11.83 -10.47 -8.79
C GLU A 373 11.39 -10.16 -7.37
N ASN A 374 11.02 -11.20 -6.61
CA ASN A 374 10.58 -11.08 -5.21
C ASN A 374 9.46 -10.05 -4.94
N GLY A 375 8.65 -9.72 -5.96
CA GLY A 375 7.57 -8.74 -5.86
C GLY A 375 7.98 -7.30 -6.22
N ILE A 376 9.23 -7.07 -6.61
CA ILE A 376 9.74 -5.78 -7.09
C ILE A 376 9.77 -5.81 -8.61
N SER A 377 9.22 -4.78 -9.26
CA SER A 377 9.36 -4.56 -10.70
C SER A 377 10.52 -3.59 -10.92
N ILE A 378 11.51 -4.03 -11.70
CA ILE A 378 12.75 -3.30 -12.00
C ILE A 378 12.79 -3.08 -13.50
N ILE A 379 12.69 -1.81 -13.92
CA ILE A 379 12.68 -1.43 -15.34
C ILE A 379 13.76 -0.39 -15.58
N THR A 380 14.70 -0.73 -16.46
CA THR A 380 15.79 0.17 -16.90
C THR A 380 15.51 0.62 -18.32
N TYR A 381 15.60 1.92 -18.57
CA TYR A 381 15.44 2.53 -19.88
C TYR A 381 16.39 3.72 -20.02
N ARG A 382 16.58 4.18 -21.26
CA ARG A 382 17.40 5.35 -21.56
C ARG A 382 16.68 6.28 -22.52
N ARG A 383 17.01 7.57 -22.46
CA ARG A 383 16.63 8.57 -23.46
C ARG A 383 17.78 9.56 -23.69
N ASN A 384 17.69 10.34 -24.77
CA ASN A 384 18.65 11.42 -25.01
C ASN A 384 18.38 12.59 -24.05
N LEU A 385 19.42 13.32 -23.66
CA LEU A 385 19.29 14.51 -22.80
C LEU A 385 18.47 15.62 -23.47
N ILE A 386 18.64 15.74 -24.78
CA ILE A 386 17.91 16.67 -25.65
C ILE A 386 17.13 15.82 -26.65
N SER A 387 15.81 16.01 -26.67
CA SER A 387 14.90 15.31 -27.57
C SER A 387 14.67 16.12 -28.85
N PRO A 388 14.46 15.46 -30.01
CA PRO A 388 13.95 16.13 -31.20
C PRO A 388 12.46 16.51 -31.06
N ASP A 389 11.75 15.97 -30.08
CA ASP A 389 10.38 16.34 -29.75
C ASP A 389 10.34 17.71 -29.05
N HIS A 390 9.58 18.65 -29.60
CA HIS A 390 9.41 19.98 -29.02
C HIS A 390 8.51 19.98 -27.77
N GLY A 391 7.76 18.91 -27.53
CA GLY A 391 6.96 18.71 -26.33
C GLY A 391 7.78 18.28 -25.10
N ASP A 392 8.98 17.75 -25.33
CA ASP A 392 9.84 17.19 -24.30
C ASP A 392 10.59 18.27 -23.53
N LYS A 393 10.92 17.94 -22.27
CA LYS A 393 11.81 18.76 -21.45
C LYS A 393 13.25 18.25 -21.58
N GLU A 394 14.18 19.19 -21.70
CA GLU A 394 15.61 18.87 -21.67
C GLU A 394 16.05 18.44 -20.26
N TYR A 395 16.93 17.44 -20.19
CA TYR A 395 17.56 16.97 -18.97
C TYR A 395 18.89 17.72 -18.77
N PRO A 396 18.96 18.73 -17.88
CA PRO A 396 20.18 19.52 -17.73
C PRO A 396 21.28 18.73 -17.03
N THR A 397 22.53 18.98 -17.44
CA THR A 397 23.73 18.40 -16.82
C THR A 397 24.29 19.25 -15.68
N GLU A 398 23.70 20.42 -15.41
CA GLU A 398 24.13 21.35 -14.38
C GLU A 398 22.93 21.84 -13.56
N GLY A 399 23.12 22.02 -12.26
CA GLY A 399 22.11 22.52 -11.34
C GLY A 399 21.08 21.47 -10.91
N SER A 400 20.13 21.92 -10.09
CA SER A 400 19.04 21.07 -9.59
C SER A 400 17.75 21.33 -10.36
N ILE A 401 17.03 20.26 -10.66
CA ILE A 401 15.69 20.31 -11.25
C ILE A 401 14.64 19.81 -10.26
N TYR A 402 13.39 20.23 -10.44
CA TYR A 402 12.28 19.62 -9.75
C TYR A 402 11.74 18.43 -10.53
N VAL A 403 11.41 17.36 -9.80
CA VAL A 403 10.86 16.13 -10.38
C VAL A 403 9.47 15.86 -9.84
N VAL A 404 8.73 15.03 -10.56
CA VAL A 404 7.45 14.46 -10.14
C VAL A 404 7.50 12.94 -10.27
N TRP A 405 6.76 12.26 -9.40
CA TRP A 405 6.65 10.82 -9.44
C TRP A 405 5.28 10.36 -8.97
N ALA A 406 4.89 9.15 -9.35
CA ALA A 406 3.69 8.52 -8.85
C ALA A 406 3.74 7.00 -8.98
N ILE A 407 2.98 6.31 -8.14
CA ILE A 407 2.54 4.92 -8.32
C ILE A 407 1.03 4.91 -8.37
N GLY A 408 0.45 4.18 -9.31
CA GLY A 408 -0.99 4.03 -9.42
C GLY A 408 -1.38 2.78 -10.18
N ARG A 409 -2.69 2.63 -10.41
CA ARG A 409 -3.22 1.50 -11.17
C ARG A 409 -3.40 1.83 -12.64
N LEU A 410 -3.27 0.82 -13.48
CA LEU A 410 -3.57 0.88 -14.90
C LEU A 410 -5.03 0.54 -15.15
N ASP A 411 -5.68 1.27 -16.05
CA ASP A 411 -7.01 0.91 -16.52
C ASP A 411 -6.99 -0.31 -17.47
N LYS A 412 -8.17 -0.69 -17.97
CA LYS A 412 -8.33 -1.80 -18.92
C LYS A 412 -7.50 -1.63 -20.20
N ASN A 413 -7.19 -0.40 -20.58
CA ASN A 413 -6.42 -0.05 -21.78
C ASN A 413 -4.93 0.13 -21.49
N LYS A 414 -4.48 -0.19 -20.26
CA LYS A 414 -3.11 0.02 -19.79
C LYS A 414 -2.70 1.50 -19.81
N GLU A 415 -3.65 2.38 -19.48
CA GLU A 415 -3.39 3.81 -19.25
C GLU A 415 -3.37 4.13 -17.75
N PRO A 416 -2.54 5.09 -17.31
CA PRO A 416 -2.44 5.47 -15.91
C PRO A 416 -3.75 6.08 -15.41
N THR A 417 -4.24 5.59 -14.27
CA THR A 417 -5.38 6.17 -13.56
C THR A 417 -4.92 7.09 -12.42
N PHE A 418 -5.84 7.51 -11.54
CA PHE A 418 -5.44 8.32 -10.39
C PHE A 418 -4.46 7.53 -9.51
N HIS A 419 -3.38 8.20 -9.10
CA HIS A 419 -2.28 7.58 -8.39
C HIS A 419 -2.63 7.27 -6.93
N ASP A 420 -2.12 6.13 -6.45
CA ASP A 420 -2.21 5.67 -5.07
C ASP A 420 -1.14 6.35 -4.20
N PHE A 421 0.06 6.57 -4.74
CA PHE A 421 1.17 7.24 -4.06
C PHE A 421 1.78 8.32 -4.95
N TYR A 422 1.98 9.51 -4.39
CA TYR A 422 2.53 10.68 -5.07
C TYR A 422 3.00 11.71 -4.03
N PRO A 423 3.95 12.59 -4.38
CA PRO A 423 4.50 13.56 -3.43
C PRO A 423 3.56 14.74 -3.21
N LYS A 424 3.66 15.35 -2.02
CA LYS A 424 3.05 16.65 -1.69
C LYS A 424 4.06 17.77 -1.49
N THR A 425 5.33 17.41 -1.43
CA THR A 425 6.44 18.33 -1.23
C THR A 425 7.29 18.44 -2.49
N ASN A 426 8.07 19.51 -2.54
CA ASN A 426 9.02 19.70 -3.62
C ASN A 426 10.18 18.73 -3.49
N ILE A 427 10.48 18.04 -4.59
CA ILE A 427 11.60 17.11 -4.72
C ILE A 427 12.53 17.70 -5.77
N SER A 428 13.73 18.07 -5.35
CA SER A 428 14.78 18.59 -6.21
C SER A 428 15.91 17.58 -6.34
N VAL A 429 16.43 17.40 -7.55
CA VAL A 429 17.51 16.45 -7.86
C VAL A 429 18.55 17.13 -8.74
N GLU A 430 19.83 16.90 -8.45
CA GLU A 430 20.92 17.18 -9.37
C GLU A 430 21.19 15.91 -10.19
N LEU A 431 21.02 15.99 -11.52
CA LEU A 431 21.10 14.81 -12.38
C LEU A 431 22.54 14.33 -12.63
N ASN A 432 23.52 15.24 -12.54
CA ASN A 432 24.93 14.95 -12.77
C ASN A 432 25.81 15.42 -11.59
N PRO A 433 25.62 14.85 -10.37
CA PRO A 433 26.38 15.28 -9.21
C PRO A 433 27.86 14.93 -9.38
N LYS A 434 28.74 15.73 -8.77
CA LYS A 434 30.21 15.53 -8.84
C LYS A 434 30.66 14.21 -8.21
N GLU A 435 29.96 13.76 -7.18
CA GLU A 435 30.18 12.48 -6.51
C GLU A 435 28.90 11.66 -6.58
N PRO A 436 28.99 10.31 -6.73
CA PRO A 436 27.82 9.44 -6.69
C PRO A 436 26.98 9.67 -5.44
N PHE A 437 25.68 9.89 -5.62
CA PHE A 437 24.73 10.13 -4.53
C PHE A 437 23.73 8.99 -4.41
N SER A 438 23.69 8.29 -3.27
CA SER A 438 22.67 7.26 -3.01
C SER A 438 22.11 7.39 -1.60
N ASN A 439 20.78 7.45 -1.50
CA ASN A 439 20.05 7.33 -0.23
C ASN A 439 19.04 6.19 -0.22
N CYS A 440 19.12 5.29 -1.20
CA CYS A 440 18.23 4.14 -1.33
C CYS A 440 18.55 3.06 -0.31
N PHE A 441 17.52 2.31 0.08
CA PHE A 441 17.63 1.21 1.03
C PHE A 441 16.82 0.00 0.55
N SER A 442 17.15 -1.18 1.08
CA SER A 442 16.43 -2.43 0.77
C SER A 442 14.92 -2.29 0.96
N PHE A 443 14.13 -2.90 0.07
CA PHE A 443 12.68 -2.88 0.21
C PHE A 443 12.24 -3.69 1.42
N THR A 444 11.07 -3.36 1.97
CA THR A 444 10.47 -4.11 3.07
C THR A 444 9.03 -4.47 2.76
N ARG A 445 8.65 -5.70 3.14
CA ARG A 445 7.30 -6.22 2.97
C ARG A 445 6.73 -6.64 4.31
N SER A 446 5.70 -5.92 4.74
CA SER A 446 4.83 -6.27 5.86
C SER A 446 3.50 -6.86 5.37
N ASP A 447 2.93 -7.78 6.14
CA ASP A 447 1.57 -8.28 5.92
C ASP A 447 0.60 -7.20 6.42
N THR A 448 0.23 -6.29 5.52
CA THR A 448 -0.70 -5.22 5.84
C THR A 448 -2.13 -5.72 5.66
N GLN A 449 -2.93 -5.64 6.73
CA GLN A 449 -4.37 -5.88 6.61
C GLN A 449 -4.96 -4.84 5.66
N LEU A 450 -5.46 -5.31 4.51
CA LEU A 450 -6.21 -4.47 3.58
C LEU A 450 -7.41 -3.88 4.32
N ARG A 451 -7.49 -2.54 4.34
CA ARG A 451 -8.66 -1.87 4.94
C ARG A 451 -9.88 -2.16 4.08
N GLU A 452 -10.94 -2.62 4.72
CA GLU A 452 -12.21 -2.89 4.04
C GLU A 452 -12.73 -1.65 3.31
N PRO A 453 -13.24 -1.80 2.06
CA PRO A 453 -13.92 -0.74 1.35
C PRO A 453 -15.05 -0.11 2.18
N TRP A 454 -15.39 1.15 1.90
CA TRP A 454 -16.58 1.76 2.48
C TRP A 454 -17.84 1.01 2.04
N ASN A 455 -18.89 1.08 2.87
CA ASN A 455 -20.18 0.51 2.51
C ASN A 455 -20.69 1.08 1.18
N LYS A 456 -21.04 0.19 0.25
CA LYS A 456 -21.60 0.56 -1.06
C LYS A 456 -22.93 1.29 -0.87
N GLY A 457 -23.08 2.45 -1.48
CA GLY A 457 -24.35 3.17 -1.51
C GLY A 457 -25.38 2.42 -2.36
N GLN A 458 -26.64 2.43 -1.93
CA GLN A 458 -27.75 1.82 -2.66
C GLN A 458 -28.99 2.71 -2.59
N ILE A 459 -29.69 2.87 -3.72
CA ILE A 459 -30.97 3.58 -3.79
C ILE A 459 -32.04 2.61 -4.31
N TYR A 460 -32.71 1.95 -3.37
CA TYR A 460 -33.87 1.10 -3.58
C TYR A 460 -35.12 1.78 -3.01
N ASP A 461 -35.68 2.73 -3.77
CA ASP A 461 -36.88 3.45 -3.34
C ASP A 461 -37.86 3.62 -4.51
N LYS A 462 -39.04 3.01 -4.35
CA LYS A 462 -40.12 3.04 -5.34
C LYS A 462 -40.72 4.43 -5.56
N THR A 463 -40.43 5.42 -4.72
CA THR A 463 -40.98 6.79 -4.80
C THR A 463 -40.05 7.74 -5.54
N ILE A 464 -38.75 7.46 -5.58
CA ILE A 464 -37.76 8.33 -6.23
C ILE A 464 -37.88 8.18 -7.75
N ARG A 465 -38.10 9.30 -8.44
CA ARG A 465 -38.07 9.39 -9.92
C ARG A 465 -37.02 10.37 -10.44
N ILE A 466 -36.53 11.25 -9.57
CA ILE A 466 -35.57 12.29 -9.91
C ILE A 466 -34.31 12.08 -9.08
N PHE A 467 -33.17 12.00 -9.74
CA PHE A 467 -31.86 11.85 -9.14
C PHE A 467 -31.05 13.12 -9.37
N LYS A 468 -30.30 13.57 -8.37
CA LYS A 468 -29.34 14.68 -8.52
C LYS A 468 -27.93 14.09 -8.61
N ALA A 469 -27.21 14.43 -9.67
CA ALA A 469 -25.86 13.97 -9.92
C ALA A 469 -24.88 15.14 -9.79
N TYR A 470 -23.90 15.00 -8.91
CA TYR A 470 -22.83 15.95 -8.64
C TYR A 470 -21.46 15.31 -8.88
N LEU A 471 -20.43 16.10 -9.09
CA LEU A 471 -19.05 15.60 -9.15
C LEU A 471 -18.39 15.69 -7.78
N GLY A 472 -17.56 14.72 -7.45
CA GLY A 472 -16.73 14.74 -6.24
C GLY A 472 -15.57 13.77 -6.33
N PRO A 473 -14.65 13.74 -5.34
CA PRO A 473 -13.50 12.86 -5.38
C PRO A 473 -13.91 11.39 -5.30
N SER A 474 -13.14 10.52 -5.93
CA SER A 474 -13.38 9.07 -5.95
C SER A 474 -13.19 8.36 -4.60
N GLY A 475 -12.57 9.03 -3.62
CA GLY A 475 -12.49 8.54 -2.23
C GLY A 475 -11.42 7.48 -1.97
N GLY A 476 -10.28 7.57 -2.66
CA GLY A 476 -9.12 6.69 -2.43
C GLY A 476 -9.38 5.22 -2.73
N LYS A 477 -8.59 4.34 -2.11
CA LYS A 477 -8.69 2.89 -2.29
C LYS A 477 -9.97 2.32 -1.69
N ARG A 478 -10.52 2.96 -0.65
CA ARG A 478 -11.75 2.51 0.04
C ARG A 478 -13.05 3.00 -0.59
N GLY A 479 -12.98 4.04 -1.42
CA GLY A 479 -14.11 4.64 -2.12
C GLY A 479 -14.50 3.88 -3.39
N TYR A 480 -14.49 4.56 -4.53
CA TYR A 480 -14.94 4.02 -5.82
C TYR A 480 -14.20 2.73 -6.16
N GLN A 481 -12.87 2.73 -6.03
CA GLN A 481 -12.04 1.58 -6.38
C GLN A 481 -12.38 0.34 -5.53
N GLY A 482 -12.42 0.49 -4.20
CA GLY A 482 -12.75 -0.61 -3.30
C GLY A 482 -14.19 -1.10 -3.43
N THR A 483 -15.14 -0.20 -3.71
CA THR A 483 -16.57 -0.56 -3.81
C THR A 483 -16.93 -1.19 -5.14
N THR A 484 -16.31 -0.77 -6.24
CA THR A 484 -16.64 -1.27 -7.59
C THR A 484 -15.71 -2.39 -8.06
N GLY A 485 -14.48 -2.43 -7.54
CA GLY A 485 -13.39 -3.26 -8.07
C GLY A 485 -12.79 -2.73 -9.38
N GLN A 486 -13.27 -1.59 -9.89
CA GLN A 486 -12.72 -0.93 -11.07
C GLN A 486 -11.66 0.10 -10.67
N THR A 487 -10.78 0.48 -11.60
CA THR A 487 -9.90 1.64 -11.39
C THR A 487 -10.70 2.93 -11.36
N SER A 488 -10.25 3.92 -10.59
CA SER A 488 -10.92 5.22 -10.49
C SER A 488 -10.12 6.34 -11.14
N THR A 489 -10.83 7.33 -11.68
CA THR A 489 -10.22 8.63 -12.00
C THR A 489 -10.20 9.53 -10.76
N SER A 490 -9.79 10.79 -10.92
CA SER A 490 -9.75 11.77 -9.83
C SER A 490 -11.15 12.14 -9.30
N LEU A 491 -12.19 11.96 -10.13
CA LEU A 491 -13.58 12.33 -9.86
C LEU A 491 -14.55 11.16 -10.07
N ALA A 492 -15.66 11.17 -9.37
CA ALA A 492 -16.75 10.21 -9.49
C ALA A 492 -18.12 10.90 -9.34
N TRP A 493 -19.17 10.24 -9.81
CA TRP A 493 -20.55 10.68 -9.70
C TRP A 493 -21.10 10.46 -8.29
N TYR A 494 -21.63 11.54 -7.71
CA TYR A 494 -22.32 11.54 -6.44
C TYR A 494 -23.82 11.64 -6.74
N ILE A 495 -24.55 10.54 -6.54
CA ILE A 495 -25.99 10.47 -6.81
C ILE A 495 -26.74 10.60 -5.49
N ASN A 496 -27.54 11.65 -5.35
CA ASN A 496 -28.26 11.99 -4.11
C ASN A 496 -27.34 11.99 -2.86
N GLY A 497 -26.09 12.39 -3.04
CA GLY A 497 -25.09 12.47 -1.98
C GLY A 497 -24.38 11.15 -1.64
N TYR A 498 -24.63 10.06 -2.36
CA TYR A 498 -23.87 8.80 -2.28
C TYR A 498 -22.81 8.72 -3.39
N LEU A 499 -21.62 8.21 -3.07
CA LEU A 499 -20.57 7.92 -4.06
C LEU A 499 -20.98 6.73 -4.92
N ALA A 500 -21.17 6.98 -6.21
CA ALA A 500 -21.47 5.99 -7.26
C ALA A 500 -22.38 4.81 -6.79
N PRO A 501 -23.58 5.09 -6.22
CA PRO A 501 -24.44 4.06 -5.65
C PRO A 501 -25.05 3.14 -6.71
N GLU A 502 -25.47 1.95 -6.30
CA GLU A 502 -26.36 1.13 -7.12
C GLU A 502 -27.79 1.66 -7.09
N LEU A 503 -28.44 1.71 -8.25
CA LEU A 503 -29.79 2.25 -8.40
C LEU A 503 -30.77 1.15 -8.83
N TRP A 504 -31.98 1.14 -8.31
CA TRP A 504 -33.04 0.22 -8.78
C TRP A 504 -34.18 0.99 -9.43
N LEU A 505 -34.36 0.77 -10.73
CA LEU A 505 -35.37 1.44 -11.54
C LEU A 505 -36.34 0.40 -12.11
N ARG A 506 -37.62 0.74 -12.18
CA ARG A 506 -38.65 -0.15 -12.71
C ARG A 506 -38.95 0.15 -14.17
N ARG A 507 -39.07 -0.90 -14.98
CA ARG A 507 -39.48 -0.77 -16.40
C ARG A 507 -40.84 -0.10 -16.53
N GLY A 508 -40.99 0.71 -17.58
CA GLY A 508 -42.21 1.45 -17.91
C GLY A 508 -42.44 2.72 -17.08
N LEU A 509 -41.52 3.08 -16.18
CA LEU A 509 -41.58 4.34 -15.44
C LEU A 509 -40.52 5.31 -15.95
N THR A 510 -40.90 6.60 -16.02
CA THR A 510 -40.00 7.67 -16.45
C THR A 510 -39.19 8.18 -15.27
N TYR A 511 -37.88 8.31 -15.48
CA TYR A 511 -36.91 8.81 -14.52
C TYR A 511 -36.13 9.98 -15.11
N ALA A 512 -35.61 10.86 -14.26
CA ALA A 512 -34.76 11.98 -14.68
C ALA A 512 -33.51 12.11 -13.80
N PHE A 513 -32.34 12.26 -14.41
CA PHE A 513 -31.16 12.79 -13.72
C PHE A 513 -31.07 14.30 -13.96
N ARG A 514 -30.89 15.06 -12.87
CA ARG A 514 -30.44 16.45 -12.89
C ARG A 514 -28.92 16.44 -12.72
N VAL A 515 -28.22 16.70 -13.82
CA VAL A 515 -26.78 16.50 -13.98
C VAL A 515 -26.06 17.83 -13.80
N TYR A 516 -25.24 17.90 -12.76
CA TYR A 516 -24.36 19.05 -12.48
C TYR A 516 -22.90 18.71 -12.78
N GLY A 517 -22.65 18.27 -14.02
CA GLY A 517 -21.35 17.75 -14.49
C GLY A 517 -20.45 18.75 -15.21
N GLY A 518 -20.88 20.01 -15.30
CA GLY A 518 -20.24 21.05 -16.12
C GLY A 518 -20.68 21.02 -17.59
N ASN A 519 -20.85 22.21 -18.17
CA ASN A 519 -21.38 22.42 -19.52
C ASN A 519 -20.37 23.05 -20.49
N ASN A 520 -19.11 23.19 -20.08
CA ASN A 520 -18.07 23.79 -20.90
C ASN A 520 -17.26 22.71 -21.65
N PRO A 521 -17.49 22.47 -22.95
CA PRO A 521 -16.79 21.43 -23.72
C PRO A 521 -15.30 21.73 -23.95
N HIS A 522 -14.81 22.91 -23.56
CA HIS A 522 -13.38 23.24 -23.58
C HIS A 522 -12.63 22.77 -22.33
N SER A 523 -13.35 22.36 -21.28
CA SER A 523 -12.77 21.85 -20.04
C SER A 523 -12.44 20.36 -20.19
N ALA A 524 -11.17 20.00 -20.02
CA ALA A 524 -10.74 18.61 -19.98
C ALA A 524 -11.17 17.91 -18.67
N GLU A 525 -11.16 18.66 -17.56
CA GLU A 525 -11.32 18.13 -16.21
C GLU A 525 -12.75 18.19 -15.68
N PHE A 526 -13.59 19.09 -16.22
CA PHE A 526 -14.90 19.41 -15.64
C PHE A 526 -16.03 19.43 -16.69
N TYR A 527 -15.89 18.66 -17.78
CA TYR A 527 -16.96 18.46 -18.74
C TYR A 527 -17.42 17.00 -18.72
N HIS A 528 -18.47 16.75 -17.93
CA HIS A 528 -18.99 15.40 -17.68
C HIS A 528 -20.48 15.29 -17.96
N PRO A 529 -20.90 15.21 -19.23
CA PRO A 529 -22.27 14.83 -19.55
C PRO A 529 -22.54 13.39 -19.11
N LEU A 530 -23.72 13.14 -18.54
CA LEU A 530 -24.09 11.80 -18.04
C LEU A 530 -24.81 11.00 -19.13
N ILE A 531 -24.39 9.75 -19.31
CA ILE A 531 -24.99 8.80 -20.28
C ILE A 531 -25.35 7.49 -19.59
N ILE A 532 -26.26 6.72 -20.21
CA ILE A 532 -26.59 5.36 -19.77
C ILE A 532 -26.30 4.37 -20.91
N THR A 533 -25.51 3.35 -20.61
CA THR A 533 -25.01 2.35 -21.55
C THR A 533 -25.17 0.93 -21.00
N ASP A 534 -25.03 -0.08 -21.86
CA ASP A 534 -24.87 -1.48 -21.43
C ASP A 534 -23.40 -1.86 -21.11
N GLU A 535 -22.48 -0.92 -21.30
CA GLU A 535 -21.05 -1.07 -21.03
C GLU A 535 -20.67 -0.43 -19.68
N PRO A 536 -19.87 -1.11 -18.83
CA PRO A 536 -19.62 -0.71 -17.44
C PRO A 536 -18.66 0.47 -17.22
N HIS A 537 -17.77 0.78 -18.16
CA HIS A 537 -16.68 1.74 -17.96
C HIS A 537 -17.05 3.15 -18.41
N GLY A 538 -17.87 3.35 -19.43
CA GLY A 538 -18.16 4.70 -19.94
C GLY A 538 -16.99 5.33 -20.69
N GLY A 539 -16.83 6.66 -20.62
CA GLY A 539 -15.82 7.36 -21.42
C GLY A 539 -16.00 7.15 -22.92
N PHE A 540 -17.26 7.12 -23.37
CA PHE A 540 -17.67 6.75 -24.72
C PHE A 540 -16.93 7.54 -25.82
N ASP A 541 -16.69 8.84 -25.62
CA ASP A 541 -16.00 9.69 -26.59
C ASP A 541 -14.52 9.32 -26.82
N ARG A 542 -13.90 8.62 -25.86
CA ARG A 542 -12.51 8.16 -25.94
C ARG A 542 -12.37 6.88 -26.79
N LEU A 543 -13.47 6.16 -26.99
CA LEU A 543 -13.44 4.87 -27.70
C LEU A 543 -13.30 5.08 -29.21
N SER A 544 -12.63 4.13 -29.88
CA SER A 544 -12.58 4.09 -31.34
C SER A 544 -13.98 3.90 -31.92
N ASP A 545 -14.20 4.31 -33.18
CA ASP A 545 -15.48 4.13 -33.87
C ASP A 545 -15.96 2.66 -33.84
N GLU A 546 -15.03 1.71 -33.97
CA GLU A 546 -15.34 0.28 -33.86
C GLU A 546 -15.82 -0.11 -32.46
N ALA A 547 -15.15 0.36 -31.41
CA ALA A 547 -15.53 0.09 -30.03
C ALA A 547 -16.87 0.75 -29.67
N GLN A 548 -17.11 1.99 -30.12
CA GLN A 548 -18.39 2.68 -29.97
C GLN A 548 -19.54 1.90 -30.63
N SER A 549 -19.32 1.32 -31.81
CA SER A 549 -20.35 0.56 -32.52
C SER A 549 -20.82 -0.71 -31.80
N LYS A 550 -20.01 -1.23 -30.87
CA LYS A 550 -20.32 -2.43 -30.06
C LYS A 550 -21.10 -2.12 -28.79
N ILE A 551 -21.27 -0.84 -28.45
CA ILE A 551 -21.91 -0.40 -27.22
C ILE A 551 -23.30 0.14 -27.54
N ARG A 552 -24.30 -0.29 -26.78
CA ARG A 552 -25.64 0.26 -26.90
C ARG A 552 -25.81 1.42 -25.94
N VAL A 553 -25.86 2.63 -26.48
CA VAL A 553 -26.25 3.81 -25.71
C VAL A 553 -27.77 3.83 -25.56
N LEU A 554 -28.23 3.80 -24.32
CA LEU A 554 -29.64 3.68 -23.96
C LEU A 554 -30.27 5.05 -23.67
N ALA A 555 -29.48 6.00 -23.17
CA ALA A 555 -29.90 7.39 -22.96
C ALA A 555 -28.70 8.35 -22.94
N GLY A 556 -28.93 9.61 -23.30
CA GLY A 556 -27.98 10.72 -23.08
C GLY A 556 -27.08 11.06 -24.26
N VAL A 557 -27.26 10.42 -25.41
CA VAL A 557 -26.53 10.71 -26.65
C VAL A 557 -27.50 10.83 -27.82
N GLU A 558 -27.30 11.86 -28.62
CA GLU A 558 -27.91 12.02 -29.94
C GLU A 558 -26.87 11.89 -31.03
N TYR A 559 -27.26 11.36 -32.19
CA TYR A 559 -26.36 11.23 -33.33
C TYR A 559 -26.64 12.32 -34.35
N SER A 560 -25.59 13.04 -34.74
CA SER A 560 -25.67 13.99 -35.85
C SER A 560 -25.99 13.28 -37.17
N ARG A 561 -26.40 14.04 -38.20
CA ARG A 561 -26.61 13.49 -39.56
C ARG A 561 -25.40 12.75 -40.15
N ARG A 562 -24.20 13.03 -39.64
CA ARG A 562 -22.94 12.39 -40.03
C ARG A 562 -22.57 11.19 -39.14
N GLY A 563 -23.50 10.72 -38.29
CA GLY A 563 -23.28 9.61 -37.37
C GLY A 563 -22.42 9.92 -36.15
N ARG A 564 -22.00 11.18 -35.94
CA ARG A 564 -21.19 11.53 -34.75
C ARG A 564 -22.05 11.63 -33.49
N PRO A 565 -21.67 10.97 -32.38
CA PRO A 565 -22.38 11.06 -31.11
C PRO A 565 -22.22 12.47 -30.50
N ARG A 566 -23.28 12.95 -29.85
CA ARG A 566 -23.32 14.21 -29.10
C ARG A 566 -24.05 13.99 -27.79
N PRO A 567 -23.44 14.30 -26.64
CA PRO A 567 -24.11 14.15 -25.36
C PRO A 567 -25.22 15.20 -25.20
N THR A 568 -26.33 14.83 -24.57
CA THR A 568 -27.49 15.71 -24.36
C THR A 568 -27.67 16.20 -22.92
N ALA A 569 -27.03 15.54 -21.95
CA ALA A 569 -27.22 15.82 -20.52
C ALA A 569 -25.98 16.48 -19.89
N ALA A 570 -25.67 17.70 -20.33
CA ALA A 570 -24.65 18.57 -19.75
C ALA A 570 -25.30 19.81 -19.11
N GLY A 571 -24.85 20.21 -17.92
CA GLY A 571 -25.44 21.31 -17.15
C GLY A 571 -24.42 22.05 -16.29
N ALA A 572 -24.89 23.02 -15.49
CA ALA A 572 -24.02 23.80 -14.59
C ALA A 572 -23.13 22.89 -13.72
N LEU A 573 -21.89 23.32 -13.45
CA LEU A 573 -20.97 22.52 -12.64
C LEU A 573 -21.36 22.61 -11.16
N CYS A 574 -21.42 21.48 -10.47
CA CYS A 574 -21.32 21.50 -9.02
C CYS A 574 -20.39 20.39 -8.52
N LEU A 575 -19.33 20.83 -7.85
CA LEU A 575 -18.16 20.06 -7.48
C LEU A 575 -18.01 20.02 -5.96
N ALA A 576 -17.97 18.82 -5.40
CA ALA A 576 -17.44 18.57 -4.08
C ALA A 576 -15.91 18.50 -4.15
N GLN A 577 -15.22 19.26 -3.31
CA GLN A 577 -13.76 19.32 -3.28
C GLN A 577 -13.23 19.28 -1.86
N HIS A 578 -12.01 18.78 -1.70
CA HIS A 578 -11.29 18.88 -0.44
C HIS A 578 -11.10 20.35 -0.05
N ARG A 579 -11.20 20.66 1.24
CA ARG A 579 -10.79 21.98 1.74
C ARG A 579 -9.29 22.14 1.50
N ASN A 580 -8.82 23.36 1.27
CA ASN A 580 -7.42 23.67 0.91
C ASN A 580 -6.34 23.11 1.87
N VAL A 581 -6.72 22.70 3.08
CA VAL A 581 -5.82 22.16 4.12
C VAL A 581 -5.78 20.62 4.12
N ASN A 582 -6.68 19.95 3.43
CA ASN A 582 -6.83 18.49 3.51
C ASN A 582 -5.92 17.77 2.52
N ASP A 583 -5.09 16.87 3.03
CA ASP A 583 -4.28 15.97 2.21
C ASP A 583 -5.13 14.79 1.72
N ARG A 584 -5.33 14.72 0.39
CA ARG A 584 -6.07 13.64 -0.30
C ARG A 584 -5.49 12.24 -0.03
N ARG A 585 -4.21 12.12 0.34
CA ARG A 585 -3.58 10.84 0.69
C ARG A 585 -4.21 10.21 1.94
N LEU A 586 -4.87 11.01 2.77
CA LEU A 586 -5.53 10.59 4.00
C LEU A 586 -7.02 10.23 3.79
N ASP A 587 -7.51 10.20 2.54
CA ASP A 587 -8.91 9.89 2.25
C ASP A 587 -9.30 8.50 2.80
N ASP A 588 -8.39 7.54 2.77
CA ASP A 588 -8.63 6.16 3.25
C ASP A 588 -8.72 6.05 4.80
N ASP A 589 -8.36 7.10 5.53
CA ASP A 589 -8.45 7.17 7.00
C ASP A 589 -9.85 7.48 7.51
N PHE A 590 -10.73 8.00 6.64
CA PHE A 590 -12.11 8.19 7.03
C PHE A 590 -12.79 6.84 7.27
N PRO A 591 -13.51 6.67 8.40
CA PRO A 591 -14.12 5.37 8.73
C PRO A 591 -15.32 5.03 7.83
N SER A 592 -15.89 6.02 7.14
CA SER A 592 -16.99 5.82 6.20
C SER A 592 -17.07 6.96 5.18
N PHE A 593 -17.63 6.66 4.01
CA PHE A 593 -17.93 7.66 2.99
C PHE A 593 -18.76 8.84 3.53
N LYS A 594 -19.71 8.60 4.45
CA LYS A 594 -20.53 9.67 5.03
C LYS A 594 -19.70 10.68 5.82
N LYS A 595 -18.67 10.23 6.56
CA LYS A 595 -17.75 11.15 7.26
C LYS A 595 -16.83 11.86 6.28
N PHE A 596 -16.33 11.14 5.27
CA PHE A 596 -15.53 11.71 4.18
C PHE A 596 -16.29 12.84 3.45
N ASN A 597 -17.50 12.57 2.96
CA ASN A 597 -18.32 13.53 2.22
C ASN A 597 -18.64 14.80 3.04
N ARG A 598 -18.84 14.68 4.35
CA ARG A 598 -19.04 15.84 5.25
C ARG A 598 -17.79 16.71 5.41
N SER A 599 -16.60 16.18 5.12
CA SER A 599 -15.35 16.94 5.16
C SER A 599 -15.15 17.82 3.91
N LEU A 600 -15.85 17.49 2.81
CA LEU A 600 -15.76 18.20 1.55
C LEU A 600 -16.54 19.52 1.57
N GLU A 601 -16.14 20.43 0.68
CA GLU A 601 -16.80 21.69 0.39
C GLU A 601 -17.44 21.63 -1.01
N TYR A 602 -18.70 22.06 -1.13
CA TYR A 602 -19.43 22.04 -2.39
C TYR A 602 -19.41 23.44 -3.02
N SER A 603 -18.90 23.53 -4.24
CA SER A 603 -18.92 24.74 -5.07
C SER A 603 -19.81 24.48 -6.28
N CYS A 604 -20.92 25.21 -6.39
CA CYS A 604 -21.83 25.11 -7.53
C CYS A 604 -21.86 26.43 -8.30
N GLU A 605 -21.76 26.36 -9.63
CA GLU A 605 -22.00 27.49 -10.53
C GLU A 605 -23.49 27.80 -10.64
N ASP A 606 -23.81 29.06 -10.92
CA ASP A 606 -25.18 29.47 -11.24
C ASP A 606 -25.59 28.90 -12.61
N GLY A 607 -26.74 28.23 -12.65
CA GLY A 607 -27.32 27.73 -13.89
C GLY A 607 -28.18 26.48 -13.70
N ASP A 608 -28.83 26.09 -14.79
CA ASP A 608 -29.70 24.91 -14.79
C ASP A 608 -28.90 23.60 -14.93
N PRO A 609 -29.36 22.51 -14.29
CA PRO A 609 -28.79 21.19 -14.53
C PRO A 609 -29.13 20.70 -15.93
N GLY A 610 -28.27 19.82 -16.46
CA GLY A 610 -28.60 19.00 -17.62
C GLY A 610 -29.67 18.00 -17.22
N ILE A 611 -30.71 17.81 -18.03
CA ILE A 611 -31.79 16.88 -17.72
C ILE A 611 -31.65 15.65 -18.61
N LEU A 612 -31.34 14.51 -18.01
CA LEU A 612 -31.40 13.21 -18.68
C LEU A 612 -32.70 12.51 -18.30
N GLU A 613 -33.73 12.63 -19.15
CA GLU A 613 -35.00 11.94 -18.98
C GLU A 613 -35.06 10.66 -19.82
N PHE A 614 -35.50 9.56 -19.23
CA PHE A 614 -35.58 8.27 -19.91
C PHE A 614 -36.62 7.34 -19.26
N THR A 615 -37.11 6.37 -20.03
CA THR A 615 -38.06 5.36 -19.57
C THR A 615 -37.53 3.97 -19.95
N PRO A 616 -36.96 3.20 -19.01
CA PRO A 616 -36.48 1.85 -19.30
C PRO A 616 -37.64 0.97 -19.79
N ASN A 617 -37.49 0.33 -20.95
CA ASN A 617 -38.51 -0.51 -21.55
C ASN A 617 -38.08 -1.99 -21.53
N THR A 618 -38.83 -2.87 -22.19
CA THR A 618 -38.55 -4.31 -22.24
C THR A 618 -37.30 -4.69 -23.03
N SER A 619 -36.73 -3.79 -23.85
CA SER A 619 -35.51 -4.08 -24.62
C SER A 619 -34.21 -3.72 -23.87
N TRP A 620 -34.31 -2.97 -22.78
CA TRP A 620 -33.16 -2.66 -21.93
C TRP A 620 -32.70 -3.94 -21.19
N PRO A 621 -31.40 -4.16 -20.98
CA PRO A 621 -30.92 -5.25 -20.12
C PRO A 621 -31.37 -5.04 -18.66
N ASP A 622 -31.24 -6.07 -17.82
CA ASP A 622 -31.53 -5.96 -16.38
C ASP A 622 -30.46 -5.18 -15.62
N ILE A 623 -29.24 -5.10 -16.16
CA ILE A 623 -28.15 -4.29 -15.61
C ILE A 623 -27.65 -3.36 -16.70
N VAL A 624 -27.68 -2.07 -16.41
CA VAL A 624 -27.12 -1.01 -17.24
C VAL A 624 -26.25 -0.11 -16.37
N TYR A 625 -25.51 0.80 -16.97
CA TYR A 625 -24.51 1.60 -16.28
C TYR A 625 -24.70 3.08 -16.60
N TYR A 626 -24.65 3.92 -15.58
CA TYR A 626 -24.56 5.36 -15.77
C TYR A 626 -23.11 5.79 -15.62
N ASN A 627 -22.60 6.59 -16.55
CA ASN A 627 -21.21 7.03 -16.55
C ASN A 627 -21.07 8.42 -17.19
N SER A 628 -19.87 9.00 -17.11
CA SER A 628 -19.53 10.18 -17.92
C SER A 628 -19.36 9.78 -19.39
N PHE A 629 -19.79 10.66 -20.29
CA PHE A 629 -19.54 10.55 -21.72
C PHE A 629 -18.05 10.66 -22.07
N THR A 630 -17.30 11.47 -21.33
CA THR A 630 -15.90 11.85 -21.63
C THR A 630 -14.86 11.02 -20.89
N GLN A 631 -15.17 10.52 -19.70
CA GLN A 631 -14.24 9.80 -18.85
C GLN A 631 -14.82 8.49 -18.36
N ALA A 632 -13.95 7.48 -18.25
CA ALA A 632 -14.33 6.16 -17.77
C ALA A 632 -14.41 6.11 -16.24
N ASN A 633 -15.12 5.12 -15.71
CA ASN A 633 -15.18 4.70 -14.32
C ASN A 633 -15.53 5.83 -13.34
N MET A 634 -16.56 6.61 -13.67
CA MET A 634 -17.08 7.67 -12.79
C MET A 634 -18.40 7.31 -12.14
N GLY A 635 -19.21 6.45 -12.76
CA GLY A 635 -20.51 6.02 -12.25
C GLY A 635 -20.57 4.51 -12.06
N TRP A 636 -21.78 3.98 -11.91
CA TRP A 636 -21.97 2.58 -11.54
C TRP A 636 -23.27 1.99 -12.10
N LYS A 637 -23.82 0.99 -11.41
CA LYS A 637 -24.89 0.12 -11.88
C LYS A 637 -26.28 0.67 -11.63
N ILE A 638 -27.14 0.43 -12.61
CA ILE A 638 -28.58 0.51 -12.50
C ILE A 638 -29.16 -0.89 -12.73
N HIS A 639 -29.85 -1.39 -11.73
CA HIS A 639 -30.67 -2.60 -11.81
C HIS A 639 -32.06 -2.22 -12.33
N VAL A 640 -32.39 -2.69 -13.52
CA VAL A 640 -33.68 -2.48 -14.16
C VAL A 640 -34.58 -3.68 -13.87
N ILE A 641 -35.65 -3.45 -13.10
CA ILE A 641 -36.53 -4.51 -12.58
C ILE A 641 -37.97 -4.34 -13.09
N ASP A 642 -38.76 -5.41 -13.08
CA ASP A 642 -40.18 -5.34 -13.46
C ASP A 642 -41.08 -4.90 -12.30
N SER A 643 -40.69 -5.24 -11.07
CA SER A 643 -41.42 -4.87 -9.86
C SER A 643 -40.51 -4.76 -8.63
N PHE A 644 -40.84 -3.84 -7.72
CA PHE A 644 -40.21 -3.74 -6.40
C PHE A 644 -40.80 -4.80 -5.46
N SER A 645 -40.43 -6.06 -5.64
CA SER A 645 -40.79 -7.14 -4.71
C SER A 645 -39.54 -7.67 -4.01
N TRP A 646 -39.45 -7.46 -2.69
CA TRP A 646 -38.43 -8.10 -1.87
C TRP A 646 -38.70 -9.61 -1.80
N ARG A 647 -37.86 -10.43 -2.44
CA ARG A 647 -37.76 -11.83 -2.01
C ARG A 647 -36.97 -11.79 -0.70
N SER A 648 -37.65 -12.00 0.43
CA SER A 648 -36.98 -12.47 1.63
C SER A 648 -36.08 -13.63 1.20
N GLN A 649 -34.78 -13.54 1.46
CA GLN A 649 -33.94 -14.72 1.49
C GLN A 649 -34.58 -15.66 2.50
N GLY A 650 -35.36 -16.62 2.01
CA GLY A 650 -35.74 -17.78 2.80
C GLY A 650 -34.42 -18.43 3.18
N THR A 651 -34.17 -18.50 4.47
CA THR A 651 -33.23 -19.45 5.06
C THR A 651 -33.50 -20.81 4.42
N THR A 652 -32.67 -21.20 3.46
CA THR A 652 -32.49 -22.61 3.12
C THR A 652 -31.79 -23.24 4.31
N LEU A 653 -32.59 -23.62 5.31
CA LEU A 653 -32.22 -24.68 6.23
C LEU A 653 -31.91 -25.90 5.35
N LYS A 654 -30.62 -26.16 5.13
CA LYS A 654 -30.15 -27.47 4.69
C LYS A 654 -30.52 -28.45 5.79
N ILE A 655 -31.71 -29.03 5.70
CA ILE A 655 -32.05 -30.24 6.43
C ILE A 655 -31.31 -31.36 5.72
N ASN A 656 -30.14 -31.74 6.26
CA ASN A 656 -29.49 -32.99 5.89
C ASN A 656 -30.36 -34.14 6.40
N TYR A 657 -31.22 -34.68 5.53
CA TYR A 657 -31.77 -36.00 5.73
C TYR A 657 -30.64 -37.01 5.51
N PHE A 658 -30.06 -37.51 6.60
CA PHE A 658 -29.33 -38.78 6.57
C PHE A 658 -30.34 -39.88 6.29
N ILE A 659 -30.39 -40.33 5.04
CA ILE A 659 -31.03 -41.60 4.69
C ILE A 659 -30.06 -42.70 5.11
N ILE A 660 -30.36 -43.35 6.24
CA ILE A 660 -29.75 -44.64 6.59
C ILE A 660 -30.43 -45.70 5.73
N ILE A 661 -29.70 -46.23 4.75
CA ILE A 661 -30.10 -47.45 4.04
C ILE A 661 -29.45 -48.63 4.78
N PRO A 662 -30.22 -49.59 5.32
CA PRO A 662 -29.66 -50.81 5.88
C PRO A 662 -29.57 -51.86 4.76
N ILE A 663 -28.36 -52.26 4.38
CA ILE A 663 -28.02 -53.64 3.99
C ILE A 663 -26.62 -53.95 4.52
#